data_AF-A0A939WZE8-F1
#
_entry.id   AF-A0A939WZE8-F1
#
_cell.length_a   1.000
_cell.length_b   1.000
_cell.length_c   1.000
_cell.angle_alpha   90.00
_cell.angle_beta   90.00
_cell.angle_gamma   90.00
#
_symmetry.space_group_name_H-M   'P 1'
#
loop_
_entity.id
_entity.type
_entity.pdbx_description
1 polymer ?
#
loop_
_entity_poly.entity_id
_entity_poly.type
_entity_poly.pdbx_seq_one_letter_code
_entity_poly.pdbx_strand_id
1 'polypeptide(L)'
;MSSQRDNALGYYIGYTCDRELRYKASSGGIGTAIQRYLLSLNEFGTSVTFHFNSDKCMYEPRMVYSAEDVNVCGSIYQDINIYEYVKDNIGNIRSGIVLTCPPCQVAVIKQLLKRHQIPAFIISFCCSGQTTIEGTWRYYEFIGIKKENVINMQYRGNGWPSGIQIWLKDGTQVYHENFTEPWSTIHKSGLFRPKRCYYCKLDTNYKADVSIADPWLEEYKLNDKIGHTLFVVNSEQGMNTISKMQKEDIISFIKTDYNTFYKAQKNNIEKEIRVESQQIYLKWITRLVACHYYTYFFSRSLCLMQLHLWIRRGISYYVRKIKKDNNRVKQYINISGFNIHASNRGNAALTYGAVAFLENKGLLKEGMEIVRYHSFNNPFRFKNLLTQTERVTINGKQYVHKEIPLFSLEKKLIMKFGIILPFTTFGRTVKKIAFEAANYGGDGFSDIYGDETFLSRMHQTFVLWKVHVPLIMLPQTIGPFKKKQNYDLAVKIMRYAKEVYVRDDKFISEFEKLGIKYTLTKDISYYMKPEPWDIEIKENAVGLNVSGLAYGNRFKGLEGLFDSYPKLVAKIISNFRKKGCSIYLIPHSYTYNKPDDNDDMVACRNAYENLKDKSNVVLIDKDMTAPQVKYIISRMTFFIGARMHANFAAIYTGVPVFGTAYSYKFEGAFNANGLDGKEQTEMINNLKLEDVESYVKKIDAVYNKCCQQK
;
A
#
# COMPACT_ATOMS: atom_id res chain seq x y z
N MET A 1 -17.83 -3.48 -17.46
CA MET A 1 -17.35 -4.14 -18.70
C MET A 1 -18.29 -5.26 -19.22
N SER A 2 -19.40 -5.60 -18.55
CA SER A 2 -20.31 -6.67 -19.02
C SER A 2 -21.27 -6.26 -20.15
N SER A 3 -21.72 -4.99 -20.21
CA SER A 3 -22.87 -4.63 -21.06
C SER A 3 -22.68 -4.63 -22.59
N GLN A 4 -21.48 -4.89 -23.13
CA GLN A 4 -21.27 -5.02 -24.59
C GLN A 4 -21.10 -6.45 -25.08
N ARG A 5 -20.84 -7.42 -24.17
CA ARG A 5 -20.60 -8.82 -24.55
C ARG A 5 -21.90 -9.60 -24.79
N ASP A 6 -23.03 -9.05 -24.34
CA ASP A 6 -24.36 -9.64 -24.43
C ASP A 6 -25.09 -9.36 -25.76
N ASN A 7 -24.45 -8.69 -26.73
CA ASN A 7 -25.07 -8.25 -28.00
C ASN A 7 -24.73 -9.13 -29.22
N ALA A 8 -23.96 -10.21 -29.08
CA ALA A 8 -23.70 -11.11 -30.21
C ALA A 8 -24.95 -11.94 -30.55
N LEU A 9 -25.28 -12.05 -31.85
CA LEU A 9 -26.40 -12.87 -32.34
C LEU A 9 -26.05 -14.36 -32.39
N GLY A 10 -24.76 -14.70 -32.49
CA GLY A 10 -24.31 -16.09 -32.48
C GLY A 10 -22.81 -16.26 -32.59
N TYR A 11 -22.34 -17.44 -32.16
CA TYR A 11 -20.95 -17.88 -32.24
C TYR A 11 -20.90 -19.11 -33.13
N TYR A 12 -19.91 -19.17 -34.03
CA TYR A 12 -19.80 -20.23 -35.02
C TYR A 12 -18.35 -20.63 -35.28
N ILE A 13 -18.13 -21.86 -35.72
CA ILE A 13 -16.85 -22.32 -36.27
C ILE A 13 -17.12 -22.91 -37.64
N GLY A 14 -16.32 -22.52 -38.63
CA GLY A 14 -16.53 -22.98 -40.01
C GLY A 14 -15.38 -22.66 -40.96
N TYR A 15 -15.62 -22.90 -42.24
CA TYR A 15 -14.68 -22.66 -43.32
C TYR A 15 -15.42 -22.38 -44.64
N THR A 16 -14.72 -21.80 -45.60
CA THR A 16 -15.18 -21.70 -47.00
C THR A 16 -15.11 -23.06 -47.69
N CYS A 17 -16.13 -23.39 -48.48
CA CYS A 17 -16.18 -24.64 -49.25
C CYS A 17 -15.22 -24.62 -50.46
N ASP A 18 -14.74 -23.44 -50.86
CA ASP A 18 -13.62 -23.29 -51.80
C ASP A 18 -12.32 -23.77 -51.14
N ARG A 19 -11.85 -24.96 -51.56
CA ARG A 19 -10.67 -25.61 -50.99
C ARG A 19 -9.39 -24.79 -51.19
N GLU A 20 -9.23 -24.15 -52.33
CA GLU A 20 -8.06 -23.34 -52.65
C GLU A 20 -8.03 -22.07 -51.82
N LEU A 21 -9.17 -21.38 -51.73
CA LEU A 21 -9.29 -20.20 -50.86
C LEU A 21 -9.07 -20.56 -49.40
N ARG A 22 -9.64 -21.67 -48.94
CA ARG A 22 -9.48 -22.15 -47.56
C ARG A 22 -8.01 -22.39 -47.23
N TYR A 23 -7.28 -23.07 -48.12
CA TYR A 23 -5.86 -23.35 -47.92
C TYR A 23 -5.01 -22.07 -47.93
N LYS A 24 -5.25 -21.15 -48.88
CA LYS A 24 -4.47 -19.90 -49.02
C LYS A 24 -4.73 -18.91 -47.89
N ALA A 25 -5.92 -18.91 -47.31
CA ALA A 25 -6.29 -18.04 -46.21
C ALA A 25 -5.48 -18.34 -44.94
N SER A 26 -5.41 -17.37 -44.01
CA SER A 26 -4.68 -17.55 -42.73
C SER A 26 -5.37 -18.50 -41.74
N SER A 27 -6.58 -18.96 -42.06
CA SER A 27 -7.52 -19.73 -41.24
C SER A 27 -8.57 -20.32 -42.21
N GLY A 28 -9.80 -20.62 -41.80
CA GLY A 28 -10.84 -21.21 -42.65
C GLY A 28 -11.38 -20.36 -43.81
N GLY A 29 -10.82 -19.19 -44.13
CA GLY A 29 -11.19 -18.40 -45.31
C GLY A 29 -12.52 -17.66 -45.27
N ILE A 30 -13.26 -17.70 -44.15
CA ILE A 30 -14.59 -17.09 -44.01
C ILE A 30 -14.59 -15.59 -44.33
N GLY A 31 -13.60 -14.82 -43.85
CA GLY A 31 -13.54 -13.38 -44.09
C GLY A 31 -13.45 -13.02 -45.57
N THR A 32 -12.56 -13.69 -46.31
CA THR A 32 -12.41 -13.48 -47.75
C THR A 32 -13.61 -13.99 -48.54
N ALA A 33 -14.22 -15.11 -48.11
CA ALA A 33 -15.45 -15.61 -48.72
C ALA A 33 -16.61 -14.60 -48.59
N ILE A 34 -16.81 -14.02 -47.41
CA ILE A 34 -17.82 -12.97 -47.20
C ILE A 34 -17.49 -11.75 -48.06
N GLN A 35 -16.21 -11.33 -48.09
CA GLN A 35 -15.78 -10.19 -48.89
C GLN A 35 -16.06 -10.37 -50.38
N ARG A 36 -15.71 -11.51 -50.95
CA ARG A 36 -15.97 -11.84 -52.36
C ARG A 36 -17.47 -11.96 -52.65
N TYR A 37 -18.22 -12.63 -51.78
CA TYR A 37 -19.65 -12.81 -51.92
C TYR A 37 -20.40 -11.49 -51.93
N LEU A 38 -20.12 -10.61 -50.97
CA LEU A 38 -20.81 -9.33 -50.91
C LEU A 38 -20.41 -8.41 -52.06
N LEU A 39 -19.14 -8.43 -52.48
CA LEU A 39 -18.65 -7.63 -53.60
C LEU A 39 -19.21 -8.08 -54.96
N SER A 40 -19.75 -9.31 -55.06
CA SER A 40 -20.48 -9.76 -56.25
C SER A 40 -21.95 -9.31 -56.27
N LEU A 41 -22.44 -8.69 -55.19
CA LEU A 41 -23.80 -8.12 -55.11
C LEU A 41 -23.78 -6.64 -55.49
N ASN A 42 -24.85 -6.19 -56.16
CA ASN A 42 -24.99 -4.78 -56.57
C ASN A 42 -24.98 -3.78 -55.40
N GLU A 43 -25.30 -4.22 -54.17
CA GLU A 43 -25.32 -3.39 -52.96
C GLU A 43 -23.91 -2.94 -52.55
N PHE A 44 -22.89 -3.76 -52.78
CA PHE A 44 -21.51 -3.46 -52.40
C PHE A 44 -20.60 -3.48 -53.63
N GLY A 45 -20.27 -2.30 -54.14
CA GLY A 45 -19.43 -2.17 -55.34
C GLY A 45 -17.96 -1.89 -55.02
N THR A 46 -17.55 -1.87 -53.76
CA THR A 46 -16.16 -1.57 -53.35
C THR A 46 -15.70 -2.43 -52.20
N SER A 47 -14.44 -2.82 -52.23
CA SER A 47 -13.75 -3.39 -51.07
C SER A 47 -12.31 -2.90 -50.99
N VAL A 48 -11.63 -3.18 -49.88
CA VAL A 48 -10.20 -2.91 -49.71
C VAL A 48 -9.48 -4.23 -49.52
N THR A 49 -8.47 -4.48 -50.34
CA THR A 49 -7.50 -5.57 -50.18
C THR A 49 -6.10 -5.01 -49.96
N PHE A 50 -5.11 -5.88 -49.80
CA PHE A 50 -3.73 -5.49 -49.54
C PHE A 50 -2.78 -6.15 -50.51
N HIS A 51 -1.80 -5.40 -50.98
CA HIS A 51 -0.72 -5.91 -51.82
C HIS A 51 0.62 -5.62 -51.17
N PHE A 52 1.57 -6.53 -51.34
CA PHE A 52 2.94 -6.29 -50.92
C PHE A 52 3.63 -5.41 -51.96
N ASN A 53 4.10 -4.24 -51.52
CA ASN A 53 4.91 -3.35 -52.33
C ASN A 53 6.39 -3.72 -52.10
N SER A 54 7.05 -4.29 -53.12
CA SER A 54 8.45 -4.72 -53.03
C SER A 54 9.41 -3.55 -52.85
N ASP A 55 9.12 -2.38 -53.40
CA ASP A 55 9.99 -1.21 -53.35
C ASP A 55 10.01 -0.61 -51.94
N LYS A 56 8.83 -0.53 -51.31
CA LYS A 56 8.70 -0.08 -49.91
C LYS A 56 8.90 -1.22 -48.91
N CYS A 57 8.92 -2.47 -49.37
CA CYS A 57 9.02 -3.68 -48.57
C CYS A 57 7.96 -3.74 -47.45
N MET A 58 6.71 -3.44 -47.79
CA MET A 58 5.57 -3.39 -46.86
C MET A 58 4.23 -3.66 -47.58
N TYR A 59 3.18 -3.97 -46.82
CA TYR A 59 1.83 -4.07 -47.37
C TYR A 59 1.16 -2.70 -47.49
N GLU A 60 0.44 -2.50 -48.59
CA GLU A 60 -0.35 -1.29 -48.85
C GLU A 60 -1.82 -1.64 -49.13
N PRO A 61 -2.77 -0.85 -48.61
CA PRO A 61 -4.18 -1.01 -48.94
C PRO A 61 -4.46 -0.59 -50.40
N ARG A 62 -5.38 -1.30 -51.06
CA ARG A 62 -5.87 -1.01 -52.41
C ARG A 62 -7.37 -1.21 -52.49
N MET A 63 -8.10 -0.23 -53.02
CA MET A 63 -9.50 -0.39 -53.39
C MET A 63 -9.65 -1.31 -54.60
N VAL A 64 -10.61 -2.23 -54.50
CA VAL A 64 -10.98 -3.19 -55.55
C VAL A 64 -12.49 -3.14 -55.76
N TYR A 65 -12.91 -3.45 -56.99
CA TYR A 65 -14.29 -3.30 -57.44
C TYR A 65 -14.89 -4.60 -57.99
N SER A 66 -14.13 -5.70 -57.98
CA SER A 66 -14.59 -7.03 -58.38
C SER A 66 -14.10 -8.09 -57.40
N ALA A 67 -14.86 -9.19 -57.27
CA ALA A 67 -14.53 -10.29 -56.35
C ALA A 67 -13.21 -10.99 -56.71
N GLU A 68 -12.87 -11.04 -58.00
CA GLU A 68 -11.65 -11.65 -58.55
C GLU A 68 -10.39 -10.85 -58.16
N ASP A 69 -10.52 -9.54 -58.02
CA ASP A 69 -9.42 -8.63 -57.63
C ASP A 69 -9.07 -8.72 -56.13
N VAL A 70 -9.89 -9.42 -55.34
CA VAL A 70 -9.63 -9.61 -53.91
C VAL A 70 -8.43 -10.53 -53.72
N ASN A 71 -7.28 -9.92 -53.40
CA ASN A 71 -6.04 -10.63 -53.07
C ASN A 71 -6.15 -11.40 -51.74
N VAL A 72 -5.72 -12.67 -51.72
CA VAL A 72 -5.68 -13.52 -50.53
C VAL A 72 -4.33 -13.39 -49.83
N CYS A 73 -4.12 -12.27 -49.15
CA CYS A 73 -2.83 -11.94 -48.52
C CYS A 73 -2.59 -12.60 -47.15
N GLY A 74 -3.58 -13.32 -46.61
CA GLY A 74 -3.52 -13.87 -45.25
C GLY A 74 -3.44 -12.79 -44.16
N SER A 75 -2.80 -13.11 -43.03
CA SER A 75 -2.71 -12.17 -41.90
C SER A 75 -1.61 -11.13 -42.13
N ILE A 76 -1.91 -9.86 -41.85
CA ILE A 76 -0.95 -8.75 -41.89
C ILE A 76 -0.76 -8.22 -40.47
N TYR A 77 0.43 -8.42 -39.88
CA TYR A 77 0.73 -7.94 -38.53
C TYR A 77 1.24 -6.48 -38.49
N GLN A 78 1.43 -5.86 -39.66
CA GLN A 78 1.91 -4.49 -39.80
C GLN A 78 0.89 -3.48 -39.25
N ASP A 79 1.40 -2.36 -38.75
CA ASP A 79 0.60 -1.20 -38.40
C ASP A 79 0.14 -0.48 -39.68
N ILE A 80 -1.12 -0.67 -40.06
CA ILE A 80 -1.74 -0.01 -41.22
C ILE A 80 -2.95 0.82 -40.75
N ASN A 81 -2.98 2.09 -41.16
CA ASN A 81 -4.06 3.02 -40.88
C ASN A 81 -5.16 2.94 -41.96
N ILE A 82 -6.03 1.94 -41.85
CA ILE A 82 -7.13 1.70 -42.81
C ILE A 82 -8.15 2.85 -42.77
N TYR A 83 -8.42 3.42 -41.59
CA TYR A 83 -9.31 4.56 -41.45
C TYR A 83 -8.87 5.75 -42.32
N GLU A 84 -7.60 6.12 -42.26
CA GLU A 84 -7.05 7.23 -43.04
C GLU A 84 -7.12 6.93 -44.54
N TYR A 85 -6.75 5.72 -44.96
CA TYR A 85 -6.88 5.31 -46.35
C TYR A 85 -8.32 5.40 -46.87
N VAL A 86 -9.31 4.91 -46.12
CA VAL A 86 -10.73 4.98 -46.50
C VAL A 86 -11.22 6.42 -46.53
N LYS A 87 -10.79 7.25 -45.57
CA LYS A 87 -11.14 8.67 -45.53
C LYS A 87 -10.63 9.42 -46.76
N ASP A 88 -9.37 9.19 -47.12
CA ASP A 88 -8.74 9.90 -48.24
C ASP A 88 -9.28 9.44 -49.60
N ASN A 89 -9.83 8.21 -49.66
CA ASN A 89 -10.41 7.62 -50.86
C ASN A 89 -11.95 7.54 -50.81
N ILE A 90 -12.61 8.27 -49.92
CA ILE A 90 -14.06 8.15 -49.69
C ILE A 90 -14.88 8.37 -50.97
N GLY A 91 -14.42 9.28 -51.85
CA GLY A 91 -15.08 9.60 -53.12
C GLY A 91 -14.94 8.52 -54.20
N ASN A 92 -14.07 7.53 -54.00
CA ASN A 92 -13.85 6.43 -54.94
C ASN A 92 -14.76 5.22 -54.64
N ILE A 93 -15.53 5.25 -53.55
CA ILE A 93 -16.43 4.16 -53.17
C ILE A 93 -17.65 4.14 -54.10
N ARG A 94 -17.95 2.95 -54.66
CA ARG A 94 -19.05 2.67 -55.57
C ARG A 94 -20.13 1.88 -54.84
N SER A 95 -21.36 2.40 -54.83
CA SER A 95 -22.48 1.83 -54.08
C SER A 95 -22.14 1.71 -52.58
N GLY A 96 -22.01 0.50 -52.04
CA GLY A 96 -21.51 0.23 -50.69
C GLY A 96 -20.08 -0.30 -50.64
N ILE A 97 -19.55 -0.41 -49.41
CA ILE A 97 -18.22 -0.95 -49.14
C ILE A 97 -18.24 -2.19 -48.22
N VAL A 98 -17.49 -3.23 -48.59
CA VAL A 98 -17.15 -4.35 -47.68
C VAL A 98 -15.73 -4.15 -47.20
N LEU A 99 -15.51 -4.11 -45.89
CA LEU A 99 -14.18 -3.79 -45.35
C LEU A 99 -13.79 -4.71 -44.21
N THR A 100 -12.58 -5.28 -44.32
CA THR A 100 -11.92 -5.97 -43.20
C THR A 100 -11.00 -5.00 -42.48
N CYS A 101 -11.20 -4.76 -41.17
CA CYS A 101 -10.33 -3.87 -40.41
C CYS A 101 -10.13 -4.27 -38.93
N PRO A 102 -9.03 -3.80 -38.29
CA PRO A 102 -8.77 -4.05 -36.88
C PRO A 102 -9.92 -3.54 -35.99
N PRO A 103 -10.21 -4.23 -34.87
CA PRO A 103 -11.27 -3.86 -33.95
C PRO A 103 -11.28 -2.40 -33.49
N CYS A 104 -10.11 -1.81 -33.28
CA CYS A 104 -9.96 -0.45 -32.81
C CYS A 104 -10.35 0.61 -33.86
N GLN A 105 -10.46 0.23 -35.14
CA GLN A 105 -10.84 1.13 -36.23
C GLN A 105 -12.31 0.98 -36.66
N VAL A 106 -13.00 -0.11 -36.28
CA VAL A 106 -14.39 -0.40 -36.70
C VAL A 106 -15.35 0.76 -36.41
N ALA A 107 -15.36 1.25 -35.18
CA ALA A 107 -16.36 2.25 -34.76
C ALA A 107 -16.19 3.59 -35.50
N VAL A 108 -14.94 4.03 -35.69
CA VAL A 108 -14.66 5.31 -36.36
C VAL A 108 -14.91 5.21 -37.87
N ILE A 109 -14.61 4.06 -38.49
CA ILE A 109 -14.92 3.82 -39.89
C ILE A 109 -16.43 3.73 -40.13
N LYS A 110 -17.18 2.99 -39.30
CA LYS A 110 -18.65 2.96 -39.39
C LYS A 110 -19.25 4.36 -39.28
N GLN A 111 -18.73 5.20 -38.37
CA GLN A 111 -19.19 6.57 -38.23
C GLN A 111 -18.89 7.44 -39.46
N LEU A 112 -17.69 7.29 -40.04
CA LEU A 112 -17.31 7.97 -41.28
C LEU A 112 -18.25 7.59 -42.43
N LEU A 113 -18.42 6.30 -42.69
CA LEU A 113 -19.27 5.80 -43.79
C LEU A 113 -20.73 6.21 -43.60
N LYS A 114 -21.25 6.14 -42.37
CA LYS A 114 -22.61 6.60 -42.04
C LYS A 114 -22.80 8.09 -42.33
N ARG A 115 -21.81 8.95 -42.02
CA ARG A 115 -21.87 10.39 -42.31
C ARG A 115 -21.97 10.66 -43.83
N HIS A 116 -21.32 9.83 -44.63
CA HIS A 116 -21.36 9.90 -46.09
C HIS A 116 -22.51 9.10 -46.71
N GLN A 117 -23.41 8.51 -45.88
CA GLN A 117 -24.54 7.68 -46.34
C GLN A 117 -24.13 6.48 -47.21
N ILE A 118 -22.93 5.94 -46.96
CA ILE A 118 -22.39 4.81 -47.71
C ILE A 118 -22.79 3.50 -47.00
N PRO A 119 -23.53 2.57 -47.66
CA PRO A 119 -23.80 1.24 -47.12
C PRO A 119 -22.48 0.51 -46.83
N ALA A 120 -22.40 -0.15 -45.68
CA ALA A 120 -21.14 -0.75 -45.25
C ALA A 120 -21.35 -2.08 -44.55
N PHE A 121 -20.57 -3.08 -44.96
CA PHE A 121 -20.44 -4.35 -44.24
C PHE A 121 -19.02 -4.46 -43.69
N ILE A 122 -18.88 -4.44 -42.37
CA ILE A 122 -17.57 -4.45 -41.72
C ILE A 122 -17.28 -5.83 -41.15
N ILE A 123 -16.19 -6.43 -41.62
CA ILE A 123 -15.57 -7.61 -41.04
C ILE A 123 -14.46 -7.13 -40.11
N SER A 124 -14.39 -7.66 -38.89
CA SER A 124 -13.26 -7.42 -38.00
C SER A 124 -12.63 -8.72 -37.55
N PHE A 125 -11.47 -8.67 -36.92
CA PHE A 125 -10.75 -9.86 -36.49
C PHE A 125 -10.18 -9.71 -35.08
N CYS A 126 -9.98 -10.81 -34.36
CA CYS A 126 -9.30 -10.77 -33.07
C CYS A 126 -7.84 -10.33 -33.24
N CYS A 127 -7.45 -9.25 -32.56
CA CYS A 127 -6.14 -8.61 -32.71
C CYS A 127 -5.38 -8.61 -31.39
N SER A 128 -4.17 -9.19 -31.36
CA SER A 128 -3.30 -9.22 -30.17
C SER A 128 -2.38 -7.99 -30.05
N GLY A 129 -2.41 -7.11 -31.05
CA GLY A 129 -1.59 -5.91 -31.21
C GLY A 129 -0.85 -5.91 -32.55
N GLN A 130 -0.70 -4.73 -33.14
CA GLN A 130 0.06 -4.54 -34.38
C GLN A 130 1.55 -4.35 -34.08
N THR A 131 2.36 -4.52 -35.12
CA THR A 131 3.81 -4.31 -35.13
C THR A 131 4.12 -3.22 -36.16
N THR A 132 4.97 -2.24 -35.84
CA THR A 132 5.42 -1.26 -36.84
C THR A 132 6.23 -1.95 -37.94
N ILE A 133 6.38 -1.31 -39.09
CA ILE A 133 7.06 -1.92 -40.24
C ILE A 133 8.53 -2.27 -39.92
N GLU A 134 9.19 -1.47 -39.10
CA GLU A 134 10.57 -1.69 -38.65
C GLU A 134 10.73 -3.00 -37.88
N GLY A 135 9.67 -3.49 -37.20
CA GLY A 135 9.71 -4.79 -36.55
C GLY A 135 9.77 -5.95 -37.56
N THR A 136 9.19 -5.76 -38.75
CA THR A 136 9.27 -6.72 -39.86
C THR A 136 10.62 -6.66 -40.53
N TRP A 137 11.15 -5.46 -40.78
CA TRP A 137 12.50 -5.32 -41.31
C TRP A 137 13.55 -5.87 -40.35
N ARG A 138 13.37 -5.69 -39.04
CA ARG A 138 14.24 -6.30 -38.03
C ARG A 138 14.18 -7.82 -38.04
N TYR A 139 13.01 -8.40 -38.35
CA TYR A 139 12.88 -9.84 -38.54
C TYR A 139 13.74 -10.31 -39.71
N TYR A 140 13.68 -9.64 -40.86
CA TYR A 140 14.54 -9.96 -42.03
C TYR A 140 16.02 -9.90 -41.67
N GLU A 141 16.46 -8.84 -41.00
CA GLU A 141 17.86 -8.70 -40.58
C GLU A 141 18.32 -9.85 -39.68
N PHE A 142 17.48 -10.29 -38.73
CA PHE A 142 17.81 -11.39 -37.83
C PHE A 142 17.92 -12.75 -38.51
N ILE A 143 17.27 -12.92 -39.66
CA ILE A 143 17.39 -14.13 -40.50
C ILE A 143 18.37 -13.92 -41.68
N GLY A 144 19.14 -12.82 -41.69
CA GLY A 144 20.17 -12.56 -42.69
C GLY A 144 19.67 -12.06 -44.04
N ILE A 145 18.42 -11.61 -44.13
CA ILE A 145 17.81 -11.12 -45.38
C ILE A 145 17.85 -9.59 -45.42
N LYS A 146 18.37 -9.04 -46.52
CA LYS A 146 18.28 -7.60 -46.84
C LYS A 146 16.88 -7.29 -47.39
N LYS A 147 16.23 -6.25 -46.87
CA LYS A 147 14.86 -5.89 -47.27
C LYS A 147 14.73 -5.59 -48.77
N GLU A 148 15.79 -5.08 -49.39
CA GLU A 148 15.86 -4.75 -50.82
C GLU A 148 15.78 -5.98 -51.72
N ASN A 149 16.04 -7.17 -51.17
CA ASN A 149 15.99 -8.45 -51.88
C ASN A 149 14.60 -9.10 -51.79
N VAL A 150 13.70 -8.60 -50.94
CA VAL A 150 12.36 -9.17 -50.73
C VAL A 150 11.40 -8.67 -51.81
N ILE A 151 10.86 -9.58 -52.61
CA ILE A 151 9.84 -9.26 -53.63
C ILE A 151 8.42 -9.48 -53.11
N ASN A 152 8.24 -10.40 -52.17
CA ASN A 152 6.97 -10.66 -51.51
C ASN A 152 7.19 -11.28 -50.13
N MET A 153 6.21 -11.16 -49.25
CA MET A 153 6.17 -11.90 -48.00
C MET A 153 4.73 -12.19 -47.61
N GLN A 154 4.51 -13.22 -46.78
CA GLN A 154 3.21 -13.53 -46.18
C GLN A 154 3.43 -14.01 -44.74
N TYR A 155 2.72 -13.43 -43.76
CA TYR A 155 2.97 -13.83 -42.36
C TYR A 155 2.32 -15.15 -42.01
N ARG A 156 1.16 -15.43 -42.62
CA ARG A 156 0.37 -16.65 -42.46
C ARG A 156 -0.51 -16.88 -43.68
N GLY A 157 -0.81 -18.14 -43.95
CA GLY A 157 -1.59 -18.64 -45.09
C GLY A 157 -0.92 -19.87 -45.69
N ASN A 158 -1.55 -20.49 -46.68
CA ASN A 158 -1.07 -21.75 -47.27
C ASN A 158 -0.97 -22.86 -46.21
N GLY A 159 -2.10 -23.12 -45.54
CA GLY A 159 -2.24 -24.03 -44.41
C GLY A 159 -2.44 -23.31 -43.07
N TRP A 160 -2.73 -24.09 -42.02
CA TRP A 160 -2.97 -23.59 -40.67
C TRP A 160 -2.23 -24.43 -39.61
N PRO A 161 -1.55 -23.80 -38.62
CA PRO A 161 -1.40 -22.36 -38.42
C PRO A 161 -0.35 -21.70 -39.34
N SER A 162 0.38 -22.49 -40.14
CA SER A 162 1.44 -22.06 -41.08
C SER A 162 2.51 -21.17 -40.44
N GLY A 163 3.20 -20.35 -41.23
CA GLY A 163 4.38 -19.57 -40.86
C GLY A 163 4.64 -18.40 -41.80
N ILE A 164 5.72 -17.66 -41.52
CA ILE A 164 6.18 -16.56 -42.34
C ILE A 164 6.87 -17.13 -43.59
N GLN A 165 6.43 -16.67 -44.75
CA GLN A 165 6.92 -17.04 -46.08
C GLN A 165 7.51 -15.78 -46.73
N ILE A 166 8.70 -15.87 -47.31
CA ILE A 166 9.37 -14.75 -47.96
C ILE A 166 9.88 -15.21 -49.32
N TRP A 167 9.62 -14.41 -50.35
CA TRP A 167 10.12 -14.62 -51.71
C TRP A 167 11.18 -13.57 -52.01
N LEU A 168 12.33 -14.01 -52.52
CA LEU A 168 13.47 -13.17 -52.83
C LEU A 168 13.66 -12.98 -54.35
N LYS A 169 14.39 -11.93 -54.72
CA LYS A 169 14.72 -11.59 -56.13
C LYS A 169 15.50 -12.69 -56.86
N ASP A 170 16.28 -13.48 -56.12
CA ASP A 170 17.08 -14.59 -56.67
C ASP A 170 16.27 -15.90 -56.86
N GLY A 171 14.96 -15.87 -56.58
CA GLY A 171 14.08 -17.02 -56.66
C GLY A 171 13.99 -17.83 -55.37
N THR A 172 14.79 -17.53 -54.35
CA THR A 172 14.77 -18.23 -53.06
C THR A 172 13.44 -18.00 -52.34
N GLN A 173 12.90 -19.07 -51.76
CA GLN A 173 11.75 -19.03 -50.86
C GLN A 173 12.17 -19.43 -49.46
N VAL A 174 11.88 -18.59 -48.48
CA VAL A 174 12.21 -18.82 -47.07
C VAL A 174 10.92 -19.06 -46.30
N TYR A 175 10.90 -20.13 -45.49
CA TYR A 175 9.77 -20.47 -44.62
C TYR A 175 10.23 -20.59 -43.17
N HIS A 176 9.49 -19.94 -42.27
CA HIS A 176 9.66 -20.07 -40.82
C HIS A 176 8.33 -20.32 -40.15
N GLU A 177 8.24 -21.37 -39.35
CA GLU A 177 7.03 -21.70 -38.60
C GLU A 177 6.56 -20.53 -37.72
N ASN A 178 5.25 -20.34 -37.64
CA ASN A 178 4.69 -19.30 -36.79
C ASN A 178 5.03 -19.56 -35.30
N PHE A 179 5.14 -18.49 -34.52
CA PHE A 179 5.51 -18.51 -33.11
C PHE A 179 6.93 -19.03 -32.77
N THR A 180 7.80 -19.19 -33.77
CA THR A 180 9.22 -19.48 -33.56
C THR A 180 10.08 -18.21 -33.51
N GLU A 181 11.34 -18.36 -33.10
CA GLU A 181 12.31 -17.28 -33.11
C GLU A 181 12.80 -17.00 -34.55
N PRO A 182 13.06 -15.74 -34.92
CA PRO A 182 13.05 -14.55 -34.04
C PRO A 182 11.70 -13.82 -33.92
N TRP A 183 10.68 -14.20 -34.71
CA TRP A 183 9.41 -13.47 -34.74
C TRP A 183 8.67 -13.48 -33.39
N SER A 184 8.69 -14.61 -32.69
CA SER A 184 8.17 -14.77 -31.34
C SER A 184 8.70 -13.70 -30.38
N THR A 185 10.03 -13.50 -30.31
CA THR A 185 10.62 -12.48 -29.44
C THR A 185 10.29 -11.07 -29.91
N ILE A 186 10.35 -10.79 -31.21
CA ILE A 186 10.01 -9.46 -31.76
C ILE A 186 8.60 -9.06 -31.32
N HIS A 187 7.60 -9.91 -31.55
CA HIS A 187 6.22 -9.60 -31.21
C HIS A 187 5.99 -9.54 -29.69
N LYS A 188 6.56 -10.47 -28.92
CA LYS A 188 6.42 -10.52 -27.45
C LYS A 188 7.12 -9.34 -26.77
N SER A 189 8.26 -8.86 -27.28
CA SER A 189 9.02 -7.74 -26.71
C SER A 189 8.15 -6.50 -26.59
N GLY A 190 7.37 -6.23 -27.64
CA GLY A 190 6.59 -5.01 -27.77
C GLY A 190 7.43 -3.77 -28.10
N LEU A 191 8.73 -3.93 -28.40
CA LEU A 191 9.60 -2.81 -28.78
C LEU A 191 9.09 -2.10 -30.06
N PHE A 192 8.54 -2.86 -31.00
CA PHE A 192 7.92 -2.36 -32.23
C PHE A 192 6.40 -2.32 -32.16
N ARG A 193 5.82 -2.26 -30.95
CA ARG A 193 4.36 -2.20 -30.77
C ARG A 193 3.91 -0.74 -30.71
N PRO A 194 2.95 -0.30 -31.56
CA PRO A 194 2.41 1.05 -31.48
C PRO A 194 1.86 1.34 -30.08
N LYS A 195 2.08 2.56 -29.57
CA LYS A 195 1.68 2.97 -28.21
C LYS A 195 0.21 2.69 -27.94
N ARG A 196 -0.67 2.93 -28.92
CA ARG A 196 -2.12 2.67 -28.80
C ARG A 196 -2.45 1.20 -28.52
N CYS A 197 -1.66 0.25 -29.04
CA CYS A 197 -1.89 -1.18 -28.85
C CYS A 197 -1.59 -1.66 -27.41
N TYR A 198 -0.81 -0.90 -26.63
CA TYR A 198 -0.61 -1.18 -25.20
C TYR A 198 -1.84 -0.85 -24.35
N TYR A 199 -2.62 0.14 -24.76
CA TYR A 199 -3.81 0.61 -24.05
C TYR A 199 -5.12 0.10 -24.69
N CYS A 200 -5.03 -0.72 -25.74
CA CYS A 200 -6.19 -1.23 -26.46
C CYS A 200 -7.03 -2.15 -25.56
N LYS A 201 -8.33 -1.85 -25.48
CA LYS A 201 -9.37 -2.67 -24.81
C LYS A 201 -10.33 -3.33 -25.79
N LEU A 202 -9.94 -3.36 -27.06
CA LEU A 202 -10.74 -3.84 -28.19
C LEU A 202 -9.91 -4.90 -28.91
N ASP A 203 -9.40 -5.91 -28.21
CA ASP A 203 -8.70 -7.01 -28.89
C ASP A 203 -9.72 -7.94 -29.56
N THR A 204 -10.94 -7.99 -29.00
CA THR A 204 -12.15 -8.56 -29.57
C THR A 204 -13.10 -7.43 -30.00
N ASN A 205 -14.00 -7.69 -30.96
CA ASN A 205 -14.94 -6.68 -31.47
C ASN A 205 -16.36 -7.23 -31.56
N TYR A 206 -17.34 -6.48 -31.04
CA TYR A 206 -18.77 -6.81 -31.14
C TYR A 206 -19.56 -5.72 -31.90
N LYS A 207 -18.86 -4.79 -32.57
CA LYS A 207 -19.43 -3.67 -33.33
C LYS A 207 -19.37 -3.88 -34.86
N ALA A 208 -18.52 -4.80 -35.31
CA ALA A 208 -18.46 -5.27 -36.69
C ALA A 208 -19.66 -6.17 -37.00
N ASP A 209 -20.01 -6.33 -38.27
CA ASP A 209 -21.13 -7.19 -38.66
C ASP A 209 -20.78 -8.66 -38.43
N VAL A 210 -19.53 -9.03 -38.77
CA VAL A 210 -18.91 -10.31 -38.42
C VAL A 210 -17.51 -10.08 -37.86
N SER A 211 -17.19 -10.74 -36.76
CA SER A 211 -15.86 -10.74 -36.15
C SER A 211 -15.23 -12.11 -36.22
N ILE A 212 -14.10 -12.25 -36.91
CA ILE A 212 -13.42 -13.53 -37.16
C ILE A 212 -12.19 -13.73 -36.25
N ALA A 213 -11.82 -14.97 -36.04
CA ALA A 213 -10.69 -15.37 -35.21
C ALA A 213 -10.19 -16.76 -35.62
N ASP A 214 -8.93 -17.05 -35.31
CA ASP A 214 -8.47 -18.43 -35.27
C ASP A 214 -9.16 -19.18 -34.10
N PRO A 215 -9.45 -20.49 -34.25
CA PRO A 215 -10.09 -21.26 -33.20
C PRO A 215 -9.17 -21.47 -32.00
N TRP A 216 -7.86 -21.68 -32.16
CA TRP A 216 -6.90 -21.91 -31.05
C TRP A 216 -7.34 -22.90 -29.96
N LEU A 217 -8.28 -23.79 -30.25
CA LEU A 217 -8.72 -24.89 -29.40
C LEU A 217 -7.83 -26.11 -29.68
N GLU A 218 -7.68 -26.97 -28.68
CA GLU A 218 -6.74 -28.08 -28.74
C GLU A 218 -7.09 -29.08 -29.85
N GLU A 219 -8.38 -29.40 -30.03
CA GLU A 219 -8.82 -30.30 -31.09
C GLU A 219 -8.44 -29.82 -32.51
N TYR A 220 -8.43 -28.51 -32.75
CA TYR A 220 -8.06 -27.93 -34.04
C TYR A 220 -6.54 -27.84 -34.17
N LYS A 221 -5.81 -27.42 -33.14
CA LYS A 221 -4.33 -27.36 -33.16
C LYS A 221 -3.69 -28.70 -33.54
N LEU A 222 -4.23 -29.79 -33.00
CA LEU A 222 -3.71 -31.13 -33.23
C LEU A 222 -4.03 -31.63 -34.65
N ASN A 223 -5.29 -31.45 -35.09
CA ASN A 223 -5.81 -32.17 -36.25
C ASN A 223 -6.01 -31.34 -37.51
N ASP A 224 -6.19 -30.02 -37.39
CA ASP A 224 -6.46 -29.15 -38.54
C ASP A 224 -5.15 -28.62 -39.13
N LYS A 225 -4.94 -28.86 -40.43
CA LYS A 225 -3.77 -28.37 -41.19
C LYS A 225 -4.16 -27.42 -42.32
N ILE A 226 -5.47 -27.29 -42.60
CA ILE A 226 -5.98 -26.46 -43.69
C ILE A 226 -6.55 -25.16 -43.11
N GLY A 227 -7.37 -25.26 -42.06
CA GLY A 227 -7.87 -24.13 -41.29
C GLY A 227 -9.38 -24.14 -41.08
N HIS A 228 -9.80 -23.76 -39.88
CA HIS A 228 -11.15 -23.35 -39.53
C HIS A 228 -11.08 -21.93 -38.97
N THR A 229 -12.16 -21.17 -39.16
CA THR A 229 -12.35 -19.84 -38.59
C THR A 229 -13.42 -19.93 -37.52
N LEU A 230 -13.11 -19.44 -36.33
CA LEU A 230 -14.07 -19.12 -35.28
C LEU A 230 -14.59 -17.71 -35.56
N PHE A 231 -15.90 -17.49 -35.54
CA PHE A 231 -16.46 -16.17 -35.80
C PHE A 231 -17.71 -15.87 -34.99
N VAL A 232 -17.93 -14.58 -34.78
CA VAL A 232 -19.05 -14.01 -34.01
C VAL A 232 -19.84 -13.11 -34.94
N VAL A 233 -21.15 -13.28 -34.93
CA VAL A 233 -22.07 -12.46 -35.73
C VAL A 233 -22.72 -11.45 -34.81
N ASN A 234 -22.64 -10.16 -35.13
CA ASN A 234 -23.13 -9.10 -34.24
C ASN A 234 -24.23 -8.23 -34.85
N SER A 235 -24.58 -8.42 -36.12
CA SER A 235 -25.68 -7.70 -36.78
C SER A 235 -26.60 -8.63 -37.56
N GLU A 236 -27.85 -8.21 -37.71
CA GLU A 236 -28.84 -8.94 -38.52
C GLU A 236 -28.39 -9.10 -39.97
N GLN A 237 -27.77 -8.06 -40.53
CA GLN A 237 -27.15 -8.14 -41.86
C GLN A 237 -26.06 -9.22 -41.90
N GLY A 238 -25.20 -9.29 -40.88
CA GLY A 238 -24.21 -10.36 -40.76
C GLY A 238 -24.85 -11.75 -40.72
N MET A 239 -25.91 -11.93 -39.94
CA MET A 239 -26.63 -13.21 -39.81
C MET A 239 -27.29 -13.63 -41.12
N ASN A 240 -27.95 -12.70 -41.79
CA ASN A 240 -28.61 -12.93 -43.08
C ASN A 240 -27.58 -13.34 -44.15
N THR A 241 -26.45 -12.62 -44.23
CA THR A 241 -25.37 -12.91 -45.17
C THR A 241 -24.81 -14.32 -44.96
N ILE A 242 -24.38 -14.68 -43.75
CA ILE A 242 -23.77 -16.00 -43.53
C ILE A 242 -24.78 -17.14 -43.74
N SER A 243 -26.06 -16.93 -43.40
CA SER A 243 -27.09 -17.95 -43.56
C SER A 243 -27.38 -18.20 -45.04
N LYS A 244 -27.38 -17.14 -45.86
CA LYS A 244 -27.53 -17.26 -47.31
C LYS A 244 -26.31 -17.94 -47.93
N MET A 245 -25.10 -17.53 -47.54
CA MET A 245 -23.86 -18.17 -48.01
C MET A 245 -23.77 -19.65 -47.61
N GLN A 246 -24.32 -20.05 -46.46
CA GLN A 246 -24.40 -21.46 -46.07
C GLN A 246 -25.38 -22.25 -46.94
N LYS A 247 -26.56 -21.67 -47.24
CA LYS A 247 -27.55 -22.30 -48.13
C LYS A 247 -27.05 -22.44 -49.57
N GLU A 248 -26.17 -21.55 -50.00
CA GLU A 248 -25.53 -21.55 -51.33
C GLU A 248 -24.22 -22.36 -51.35
N ASP A 249 -23.93 -23.15 -50.31
CA ASP A 249 -22.73 -23.98 -50.17
C ASP A 249 -21.39 -23.20 -50.33
N ILE A 250 -21.39 -21.89 -50.10
CA ILE A 250 -20.19 -21.05 -50.15
C ILE A 250 -19.35 -21.24 -48.88
N ILE A 251 -20.02 -21.37 -47.73
CA ILE A 251 -19.38 -21.62 -46.43
C ILE A 251 -20.10 -22.75 -45.70
N SER A 252 -19.34 -23.52 -44.92
CA SER A 252 -19.88 -24.51 -43.99
C SER A 252 -19.49 -24.12 -42.57
N PHE A 253 -20.45 -24.11 -41.66
CA PHE A 253 -20.20 -23.80 -40.26
C PHE A 253 -21.18 -24.51 -39.32
N ILE A 254 -20.74 -24.68 -38.09
CA ILE A 254 -21.54 -25.17 -36.97
C ILE A 254 -21.70 -24.08 -35.92
N LYS A 255 -22.83 -24.13 -35.19
CA LYS A 255 -23.08 -23.23 -34.05
C LYS A 255 -22.23 -23.66 -32.85
N THR A 256 -21.70 -22.68 -32.13
CA THR A 256 -20.99 -22.85 -30.86
C THR A 256 -21.48 -21.80 -29.85
N ASP A 257 -20.75 -21.64 -28.74
CA ASP A 257 -21.10 -20.76 -27.62
C ASP A 257 -19.98 -19.77 -27.25
N TYR A 258 -20.31 -18.85 -26.36
CA TYR A 258 -19.35 -17.90 -25.81
C TYR A 258 -18.20 -18.58 -25.07
N ASN A 259 -18.45 -19.70 -24.38
CA ASN A 259 -17.40 -20.39 -23.63
C ASN A 259 -16.29 -20.91 -24.54
N THR A 260 -16.67 -21.42 -25.70
CA THR A 260 -15.76 -21.88 -26.75
C THR A 260 -14.97 -20.70 -27.31
N PHE A 261 -15.64 -19.59 -27.62
CA PHE A 261 -14.98 -18.35 -28.02
C PHE A 261 -14.01 -17.82 -26.95
N TYR A 262 -14.41 -17.86 -25.68
CA TYR A 262 -13.58 -17.45 -24.56
C TYR A 262 -12.33 -18.32 -24.42
N LYS A 263 -12.47 -19.65 -24.51
CA LYS A 263 -11.33 -20.58 -24.45
C LYS A 263 -10.35 -20.31 -25.60
N ALA A 264 -10.87 -20.15 -26.81
CA ALA A 264 -10.10 -19.82 -28.01
C ALA A 264 -9.32 -18.50 -27.89
N GLN A 265 -9.99 -17.45 -27.38
CA GLN A 265 -9.46 -16.07 -27.36
C GLN A 265 -9.10 -15.57 -25.96
N LYS A 266 -8.85 -16.50 -25.02
CA LYS A 266 -8.63 -16.20 -23.59
C LYS A 266 -7.57 -15.12 -23.38
N ASN A 267 -6.44 -15.22 -24.08
CA ASN A 267 -5.33 -14.28 -23.95
C ASN A 267 -5.69 -12.84 -24.32
N ASN A 268 -6.50 -12.67 -25.38
CA ASN A 268 -6.99 -11.38 -25.86
C ASN A 268 -7.99 -10.79 -24.87
N ILE A 269 -8.98 -11.58 -24.45
CA ILE A 269 -10.01 -11.15 -23.50
C ILE A 269 -9.39 -10.78 -22.13
N GLU A 270 -8.45 -11.58 -21.63
CA GLU A 270 -7.74 -11.26 -20.39
C GLU A 270 -6.82 -10.04 -20.54
N LYS A 271 -6.26 -9.78 -21.72
CA LYS A 271 -5.50 -8.55 -21.99
C LYS A 271 -6.38 -7.32 -21.84
N GLU A 272 -7.59 -7.31 -22.41
CA GLU A 272 -8.54 -6.19 -22.29
C GLU A 272 -8.82 -5.84 -20.81
N ILE A 273 -9.04 -6.85 -19.97
CA ILE A 273 -9.28 -6.71 -18.53
C ILE A 273 -8.00 -6.20 -17.81
N ARG A 274 -6.84 -6.73 -18.19
CA ARG A 274 -5.55 -6.34 -17.59
C ARG A 274 -5.20 -4.87 -17.85
N VAL A 275 -5.61 -4.30 -18.99
CA VAL A 275 -5.33 -2.90 -19.31
C VAL A 275 -5.88 -1.97 -18.22
N GLU A 276 -7.08 -2.23 -17.70
CA GLU A 276 -7.68 -1.41 -16.63
C GLU A 276 -6.91 -1.52 -15.31
N SER A 277 -6.49 -2.75 -14.97
CA SER A 277 -5.85 -3.02 -13.68
C SER A 277 -4.35 -2.71 -13.63
N GLN A 278 -3.68 -2.50 -14.77
CA GLN A 278 -2.21 -2.38 -14.89
C GLN A 278 -1.73 -1.00 -15.39
N GLN A 279 -2.48 0.08 -15.13
CA GLN A 279 -2.15 1.44 -15.61
C GLN A 279 -0.72 1.90 -15.24
N ILE A 280 -0.23 1.59 -14.04
CA ILE A 280 1.13 1.96 -13.60
C ILE A 280 2.19 1.29 -14.50
N TYR A 281 2.03 -0.03 -14.72
CA TYR A 281 2.93 -0.79 -15.58
C TYR A 281 2.86 -0.29 -17.02
N LEU A 282 1.66 0.00 -17.54
CA LEU A 282 1.47 0.51 -18.90
C LEU A 282 2.15 1.86 -19.12
N LYS A 283 1.99 2.81 -18.19
CA LYS A 283 2.68 4.12 -18.24
C LYS A 283 4.19 3.95 -18.30
N TRP A 284 4.72 3.04 -17.48
CA TRP A 284 6.15 2.76 -17.44
C TRP A 284 6.67 2.13 -18.74
N ILE A 285 6.08 1.02 -19.19
CA ILE A 285 6.58 0.30 -20.38
C ILE A 285 6.44 1.16 -21.64
N THR A 286 5.34 1.91 -21.78
CA THR A 286 5.16 2.79 -22.94
C THR A 286 6.12 3.97 -22.94
N ARG A 287 6.52 4.50 -21.78
CA ARG A 287 7.57 5.53 -21.69
C ARG A 287 8.95 4.99 -22.07
N LEU A 288 9.27 3.76 -21.67
CA LEU A 288 10.53 3.13 -22.06
C LEU A 288 10.60 2.85 -23.56
N VAL A 289 9.57 2.21 -24.11
CA VAL A 289 9.55 1.85 -25.54
C VAL A 289 9.48 3.09 -26.44
N ALA A 290 8.89 4.18 -25.97
CA ALA A 290 8.93 5.47 -26.67
C ALA A 290 10.32 6.14 -26.66
N CYS A 291 11.25 5.70 -25.80
CA CYS A 291 12.61 6.23 -25.80
C CYS A 291 13.41 5.60 -26.96
N HIS A 292 13.78 6.43 -27.93
CA HIS A 292 14.48 6.00 -29.14
C HIS A 292 15.77 5.22 -28.81
N TYR A 293 16.63 5.74 -27.93
CA TYR A 293 17.88 5.07 -27.54
C TYR A 293 17.66 3.71 -26.89
N TYR A 294 16.62 3.59 -26.05
CA TYR A 294 16.27 2.32 -25.40
C TYR A 294 15.84 1.27 -26.42
N THR A 295 14.89 1.63 -27.28
CA THR A 295 14.36 0.73 -28.31
C THR A 295 15.43 0.37 -29.34
N TYR A 296 16.24 1.33 -29.76
CA TYR A 296 17.38 1.09 -30.64
C TYR A 296 18.34 0.08 -30.00
N PHE A 297 18.80 0.32 -28.77
CA PHE A 297 19.75 -0.57 -28.09
C PHE A 297 19.21 -2.00 -27.94
N PHE A 298 18.01 -2.15 -27.38
CA PHE A 298 17.44 -3.47 -27.10
C PHE A 298 16.96 -4.22 -28.35
N SER A 299 16.86 -3.54 -29.50
CA SER A 299 16.50 -4.19 -30.78
C SER A 299 17.68 -4.64 -31.63
N ARG A 300 18.93 -4.38 -31.23
CA ARG A 300 20.13 -4.71 -32.03
C ARG A 300 20.39 -6.20 -32.19
N SER A 301 19.97 -7.02 -31.23
CA SER A 301 20.16 -8.47 -31.30
C SER A 301 19.04 -9.19 -30.56
N LEU A 302 18.84 -10.46 -30.91
CA LEU A 302 17.84 -11.31 -30.25
C LEU A 302 18.12 -11.46 -28.75
N CYS A 303 19.39 -11.60 -28.36
CA CYS A 303 19.80 -11.70 -26.96
C CYS A 303 19.43 -10.44 -26.16
N LEU A 304 19.64 -9.24 -26.72
CA LEU A 304 19.23 -8.00 -26.06
C LEU A 304 17.71 -7.90 -25.96
N MET A 305 16.94 -8.28 -26.99
CA MET A 305 15.48 -8.31 -26.88
C MET A 305 14.99 -9.28 -25.79
N GLN A 306 15.66 -10.43 -25.64
CA GLN A 306 15.37 -11.38 -24.56
C GLN A 306 15.71 -10.80 -23.18
N LEU A 307 16.81 -10.05 -23.05
CA LEU A 307 17.13 -9.31 -21.83
C LEU A 307 16.05 -8.26 -21.52
N HIS A 308 15.57 -7.51 -22.51
CA HIS A 308 14.44 -6.59 -22.35
C HIS A 308 13.19 -7.32 -21.84
N LEU A 309 12.86 -8.49 -22.40
CA LEU A 309 11.74 -9.32 -21.94
C LEU A 309 11.90 -9.74 -20.49
N TRP A 310 13.11 -10.11 -20.07
CA TRP A 310 13.42 -10.46 -18.68
C TRP A 310 13.18 -9.27 -17.73
N ILE A 311 13.71 -8.08 -18.09
CA ILE A 311 13.49 -6.83 -17.34
C ILE A 311 11.99 -6.54 -17.20
N ARG A 312 11.24 -6.64 -18.31
CA ARG A 312 9.80 -6.40 -18.35
C ARG A 312 9.03 -7.36 -17.43
N ARG A 313 9.39 -8.64 -17.39
CA ARG A 313 8.80 -9.65 -16.50
C ARG A 313 9.05 -9.31 -15.03
N GLY A 314 10.28 -8.94 -14.66
CA GLY A 314 10.64 -8.54 -13.31
C GLY A 314 9.82 -7.35 -12.81
N ILE A 315 9.61 -6.36 -13.67
CA ILE A 315 8.87 -5.13 -13.33
C ILE A 315 7.37 -5.38 -13.28
N SER A 316 6.82 -6.16 -14.21
CA SER A 316 5.41 -6.59 -14.13
C SER A 316 5.13 -7.36 -12.84
N TYR A 317 6.04 -8.25 -12.43
CA TYR A 317 5.96 -8.96 -11.15
C TYR A 317 6.00 -8.01 -9.95
N TYR A 318 6.92 -7.05 -9.93
CA TYR A 318 7.03 -6.05 -8.87
C TYR A 318 5.76 -5.20 -8.73
N VAL A 319 5.22 -4.67 -9.84
CA VAL A 319 3.98 -3.88 -9.83
C VAL A 319 2.79 -4.71 -9.34
N ARG A 320 2.67 -5.99 -9.76
CA ARG A 320 1.62 -6.90 -9.25
C ARG A 320 1.79 -7.18 -7.77
N LYS A 321 3.02 -7.30 -7.29
CA LYS A 321 3.33 -7.55 -5.87
C LYS A 321 2.92 -6.36 -4.98
N ILE A 322 3.19 -5.12 -5.41
CA ILE A 322 2.71 -3.92 -4.71
C ILE A 322 1.18 -3.92 -4.57
N LYS A 323 0.47 -4.23 -5.67
CA LYS A 323 -1.00 -4.24 -5.66
C LYS A 323 -1.57 -5.36 -4.77
N LYS A 324 -0.92 -6.52 -4.71
CA LYS A 324 -1.29 -7.64 -3.82
C LYS A 324 -0.98 -7.34 -2.35
N ASP A 325 0.11 -6.63 -2.07
CA ASP A 325 0.49 -6.24 -0.71
C ASP A 325 -0.51 -5.24 -0.09
N ASN A 326 -1.16 -4.39 -0.90
CA ASN A 326 -2.24 -3.49 -0.44
C ASN A 326 -3.56 -4.21 -0.10
N ASN A 327 -3.78 -5.44 -0.57
CA ASN A 327 -5.01 -6.21 -0.35
C ASN A 327 -4.86 -7.30 0.74
N ARG A 328 -3.75 -7.34 1.48
CA ARG A 328 -3.57 -8.31 2.59
C ARG A 328 -4.34 -7.87 3.84
N VAL A 329 -5.01 -8.82 4.50
CA VAL A 329 -5.60 -8.61 5.83
C VAL A 329 -4.52 -8.05 6.77
N LYS A 330 -4.78 -6.86 7.32
CA LYS A 330 -3.89 -6.23 8.28
C LYS A 330 -4.05 -6.95 9.62
N GLN A 331 -2.98 -7.60 10.06
CA GLN A 331 -2.96 -8.47 11.23
C GLN A 331 -2.30 -7.80 12.44
N TYR A 332 -1.51 -6.75 12.22
CA TYR A 332 -0.69 -6.13 13.25
C TYR A 332 -0.97 -4.63 13.41
N ILE A 333 -0.85 -4.12 14.62
CA ILE A 333 -0.59 -2.70 14.89
C ILE A 333 0.81 -2.56 15.49
N ASN A 334 1.54 -1.52 15.12
CA ASN A 334 2.77 -1.19 15.81
C ASN A 334 2.46 -0.13 16.88
N ILE A 335 2.87 -0.34 18.12
CA ILE A 335 2.80 0.68 19.17
C ILE A 335 4.23 1.10 19.52
N SER A 336 4.65 2.28 19.05
CA SER A 336 5.98 2.80 19.37
C SER A 336 6.03 3.18 20.84
N GLY A 337 7.09 2.73 21.53
CA GLY A 337 7.24 2.91 22.97
C GLY A 337 6.52 1.87 23.83
N PHE A 338 5.96 0.79 23.25
CA PHE A 338 5.32 -0.27 24.02
C PHE A 338 6.30 -0.89 25.04
N ASN A 339 6.01 -0.69 26.33
CA ASN A 339 6.70 -1.30 27.46
C ASN A 339 5.82 -1.26 28.73
N ILE A 340 5.08 -2.33 28.98
CA ILE A 340 4.24 -2.45 30.18
C ILE A 340 5.04 -2.74 31.47
N HIS A 341 6.31 -3.13 31.34
CA HIS A 341 7.22 -3.49 32.43
C HIS A 341 8.21 -2.37 32.76
N ALA A 342 7.96 -1.13 32.33
CA ALA A 342 8.85 -0.01 32.60
C ALA A 342 9.02 0.22 34.12
N SER A 343 10.26 0.46 34.57
CA SER A 343 10.59 0.78 35.96
C SER A 343 9.84 2.02 36.46
N ASN A 344 9.75 3.04 35.60
CA ASN A 344 8.85 4.17 35.80
C ASN A 344 7.41 3.76 35.46
N ARG A 345 6.56 3.66 36.49
CA ARG A 345 5.14 3.28 36.32
C ARG A 345 4.33 4.29 35.53
N GLY A 346 4.80 5.54 35.42
CA GLY A 346 4.26 6.52 34.48
C GLY A 346 4.47 6.11 33.03
N ASN A 347 5.68 5.70 32.65
CA ASN A 347 5.96 5.23 31.28
C ASN A 347 5.16 3.95 30.95
N ALA A 348 5.03 3.04 31.91
CA ALA A 348 4.17 1.88 31.77
C ALA A 348 2.70 2.29 31.60
N ALA A 349 2.21 3.25 32.38
CA ALA A 349 0.84 3.77 32.29
C ALA A 349 0.51 4.35 30.91
N LEU A 350 1.49 4.98 30.24
CA LEU A 350 1.32 5.43 28.86
C LEU A 350 1.09 4.25 27.90
N THR A 351 1.74 3.10 28.13
CA THR A 351 1.56 1.89 27.31
C THR A 351 0.18 1.26 27.54
N TYR A 352 -0.23 1.09 28.80
CA TYR A 352 -1.59 0.61 29.12
C TYR A 352 -2.66 1.53 28.54
N GLY A 353 -2.45 2.85 28.67
CA GLY A 353 -3.30 3.88 28.12
C GLY A 353 -3.39 3.85 26.60
N ALA A 354 -2.27 3.61 25.90
CA ALA A 354 -2.21 3.53 24.44
C ALA A 354 -3.12 2.41 23.91
N VAL A 355 -3.05 1.22 24.51
CA VAL A 355 -3.89 0.08 24.11
C VAL A 355 -5.37 0.40 24.37
N ALA A 356 -5.70 0.88 25.57
CA ALA A 356 -7.07 1.25 25.93
C ALA A 356 -7.66 2.36 25.04
N PHE A 357 -6.84 3.35 24.67
CA PHE A 357 -7.25 4.43 23.78
C PHE A 357 -7.56 3.93 22.37
N LEU A 358 -6.69 3.08 21.80
CA LEU A 358 -6.90 2.51 20.48
C LEU A 358 -8.13 1.61 20.44
N GLU A 359 -8.38 0.86 21.51
CA GLU A 359 -9.60 0.06 21.68
C GLU A 359 -10.85 0.94 21.74
N ASN A 360 -10.85 1.98 22.58
CA ASN A 360 -11.98 2.92 22.70
C ASN A 360 -12.28 3.66 21.39
N LYS A 361 -11.28 3.86 20.52
CA LYS A 361 -11.44 4.46 19.19
C LYS A 361 -11.84 3.46 18.10
N GLY A 362 -11.97 2.17 18.41
CA GLY A 362 -12.26 1.12 17.43
C GLY A 362 -11.12 0.87 16.43
N LEU A 363 -9.90 1.32 16.75
CA LEU A 363 -8.72 1.20 15.91
C LEU A 363 -7.98 -0.12 16.16
N LEU A 364 -8.06 -0.66 17.38
CA LEU A 364 -7.56 -1.98 17.75
C LEU A 364 -8.71 -3.00 17.67
N LYS A 365 -8.76 -3.76 16.59
CA LYS A 365 -9.80 -4.76 16.34
C LYS A 365 -9.46 -6.11 16.95
N GLU A 366 -10.48 -6.92 17.22
CA GLU A 366 -10.31 -8.29 17.70
C GLU A 366 -9.46 -9.13 16.73
N GLY A 367 -8.54 -9.92 17.28
CA GLY A 367 -7.59 -10.72 16.49
C GLY A 367 -6.37 -9.96 15.94
N MET A 368 -6.28 -8.64 16.11
CA MET A 368 -5.05 -7.91 15.80
C MET A 368 -4.01 -8.10 16.91
N GLU A 369 -2.76 -8.29 16.52
CA GLU A 369 -1.64 -8.43 17.45
C GLU A 369 -0.80 -7.15 17.50
N ILE A 370 -0.19 -6.87 18.64
CA ILE A 370 0.67 -5.71 18.87
C ILE A 370 2.10 -6.08 18.51
N VAL A 371 2.77 -5.27 17.70
CA VAL A 371 4.17 -5.47 17.34
C VAL A 371 5.05 -4.29 17.72
N ARG A 372 6.27 -4.59 18.12
CA ARG A 372 7.39 -3.66 18.28
C ARG A 372 8.57 -4.28 17.56
N TYR A 373 9.54 -3.49 17.11
CA TYR A 373 10.76 -4.08 16.55
C TYR A 373 12.01 -3.57 17.26
N HIS A 374 13.01 -4.45 17.36
CA HIS A 374 14.33 -4.13 17.90
C HIS A 374 15.40 -4.40 16.83
N SER A 375 16.43 -3.56 16.80
CA SER A 375 17.53 -3.72 15.85
C SER A 375 18.60 -4.67 16.42
N PHE A 376 19.17 -5.54 15.59
CA PHE A 376 20.28 -6.39 15.98
C PHE A 376 21.39 -6.41 14.91
N ASN A 377 22.64 -6.56 15.35
CA ASN A 377 23.81 -6.51 14.46
C ASN A 377 24.32 -7.89 14.02
N ASN A 378 24.27 -8.90 14.90
CA ASN A 378 24.85 -10.21 14.62
C ASN A 378 23.74 -11.25 14.29
N PRO A 379 23.58 -11.67 13.02
CA PRO A 379 22.60 -12.67 12.61
C PRO A 379 23.00 -14.10 12.95
N PHE A 380 24.28 -14.37 13.29
CA PHE A 380 24.76 -15.71 13.63
C PHE A 380 24.38 -16.15 15.05
N ARG A 381 23.93 -15.21 15.90
CA ARG A 381 23.38 -15.54 17.21
C ARG A 381 21.89 -15.84 17.05
N PHE A 382 21.52 -17.11 16.97
CA PHE A 382 20.16 -17.56 16.65
C PHE A 382 19.06 -16.89 17.49
N LYS A 383 19.31 -16.62 18.79
CA LYS A 383 18.37 -15.89 19.67
C LYS A 383 17.95 -14.51 19.12
N ASN A 384 18.81 -13.83 18.35
CA ASN A 384 18.53 -12.52 17.75
C ASN A 384 17.59 -12.59 16.54
N LEU A 385 17.38 -13.79 15.96
CA LEU A 385 16.49 -13.98 14.81
C LEU A 385 15.06 -14.35 15.23
N LEU A 386 14.86 -14.70 16.50
CA LEU A 386 13.59 -15.17 17.02
C LEU A 386 12.68 -14.00 17.38
N THR A 387 11.41 -14.11 16.96
CA THR A 387 10.35 -13.25 17.47
C THR A 387 10.04 -13.65 18.90
N GLN A 388 10.18 -12.71 19.83
CA GLN A 388 9.72 -12.89 21.20
C GLN A 388 8.23 -12.59 21.24
N THR A 389 7.46 -13.47 21.88
CA THR A 389 6.00 -13.33 21.99
C THR A 389 5.63 -13.40 23.45
N GLU A 390 4.87 -12.42 23.92
CA GLU A 390 4.30 -12.41 25.27
C GLU A 390 2.78 -12.21 25.17
N ARG A 391 2.04 -12.75 26.15
CA ARG A 391 0.62 -12.45 26.32
C ARG A 391 0.50 -11.45 27.46
N VAL A 392 -0.19 -10.35 27.20
CA VAL A 392 -0.38 -9.27 28.17
C VAL A 392 -1.86 -9.10 28.48
N THR A 393 -2.16 -8.84 29.75
CA THR A 393 -3.52 -8.52 30.20
C THR A 393 -3.65 -7.01 30.36
N ILE A 394 -4.58 -6.40 29.63
CA ILE A 394 -4.85 -4.95 29.72
C ILE A 394 -6.36 -4.78 29.82
N ASN A 395 -6.83 -4.09 30.87
CA ASN A 395 -8.26 -3.90 31.17
C ASN A 395 -9.07 -5.21 31.17
N GLY A 396 -8.48 -6.30 31.66
CA GLY A 396 -9.11 -7.63 31.70
C GLY A 396 -9.13 -8.39 30.38
N LYS A 397 -8.57 -7.83 29.29
CA LYS A 397 -8.46 -8.49 27.98
C LYS A 397 -7.04 -8.95 27.69
N GLN A 398 -6.94 -10.09 26.99
CA GLN A 398 -5.67 -10.67 26.57
C GLN A 398 -5.24 -10.12 25.21
N TYR A 399 -4.00 -9.65 25.12
CA TYR A 399 -3.37 -9.22 23.88
C TYR A 399 -2.07 -9.99 23.65
N VAL A 400 -1.75 -10.22 22.38
CA VAL A 400 -0.46 -10.80 21.99
C VAL A 400 0.47 -9.67 21.58
N HIS A 401 1.59 -9.55 22.28
CA HIS A 401 2.66 -8.61 21.94
C HIS A 401 3.86 -9.38 21.37
N LYS A 402 4.38 -8.93 20.23
CA LYS A 402 5.50 -9.53 19.53
C LYS A 402 6.64 -8.54 19.32
N GLU A 403 7.83 -8.90 19.78
CA GLU A 403 9.06 -8.21 19.40
C GLU A 403 9.66 -8.83 18.14
N ILE A 404 9.67 -8.03 17.08
CA ILE A 404 10.11 -8.43 15.75
C ILE A 404 11.58 -8.03 15.55
N PRO A 405 12.47 -8.97 15.26
CA PRO A 405 13.88 -8.64 15.03
C PRO A 405 14.05 -7.97 13.65
N LEU A 406 14.73 -6.83 13.65
CA LEU A 406 15.12 -6.08 12.45
C LEU A 406 16.64 -6.11 12.31
N PHE A 407 17.13 -6.74 11.24
CA PHE A 407 18.57 -6.81 10.98
C PHE A 407 19.12 -5.42 10.66
N SER A 408 20.23 -5.01 11.28
CA SER A 408 20.81 -3.68 11.07
C SER A 408 21.16 -3.38 9.61
N LEU A 409 21.55 -4.37 8.81
CA LEU A 409 21.76 -4.17 7.37
C LEU A 409 20.44 -3.90 6.65
N GLU A 410 19.38 -4.66 6.96
CA GLU A 410 18.03 -4.41 6.44
C GLU A 410 17.54 -3.01 6.82
N LYS A 411 17.74 -2.59 8.08
CA LYS A 411 17.45 -1.22 8.52
C LYS A 411 18.17 -0.17 7.68
N LYS A 412 19.47 -0.35 7.42
CA LYS A 412 20.26 0.56 6.55
C LYS A 412 19.71 0.60 5.13
N LEU A 413 19.33 -0.55 4.55
CA LEU A 413 18.72 -0.64 3.22
C LEU A 413 17.37 0.07 3.15
N ILE A 414 16.51 -0.08 4.16
CA ILE A 414 15.24 0.62 4.27
C ILE A 414 15.48 2.13 4.36
N MET A 415 16.34 2.56 5.27
CA MET A 415 16.59 3.98 5.52
C MET A 415 17.18 4.71 4.30
N LYS A 416 18.10 4.06 3.58
CA LYS A 416 18.80 4.65 2.43
C LYS A 416 18.03 4.51 1.10
N PHE A 417 17.41 3.36 0.86
CA PHE A 417 16.83 3.01 -0.45
C PHE A 417 15.34 2.64 -0.41
N GLY A 418 14.73 2.52 0.77
CA GLY A 418 13.36 2.02 0.90
C GLY A 418 13.20 0.53 0.57
N ILE A 419 14.31 -0.23 0.54
CA ILE A 419 14.31 -1.65 0.17
C ILE A 419 13.99 -2.52 1.38
N ILE A 420 12.92 -3.29 1.30
CA ILE A 420 12.51 -4.30 2.30
C ILE A 420 12.97 -5.68 1.82
N LEU A 421 13.62 -6.46 2.70
CA LEU A 421 14.02 -7.82 2.37
C LEU A 421 12.85 -8.79 2.61
N PRO A 422 12.21 -9.35 1.56
CA PRO A 422 10.93 -10.03 1.72
C PRO A 422 10.98 -11.36 2.47
N PHE A 423 12.19 -11.90 2.68
CA PHE A 423 12.43 -13.19 3.35
C PHE A 423 12.71 -13.03 4.86
N THR A 424 13.04 -11.83 5.34
CA THR A 424 13.28 -11.60 6.77
C THR A 424 11.98 -11.60 7.56
N THR A 425 12.07 -11.81 8.87
CA THR A 425 10.91 -11.74 9.76
C THR A 425 10.27 -10.35 9.72
N PHE A 426 11.09 -9.29 9.79
CA PHE A 426 10.61 -7.92 9.62
C PHE A 426 9.93 -7.70 8.26
N GLY A 427 10.55 -8.08 7.15
CA GLY A 427 9.99 -7.86 5.81
C GLY A 427 8.68 -8.62 5.54
N ARG A 428 8.46 -9.76 6.22
CA ARG A 428 7.17 -10.47 6.21
C ARG A 428 6.12 -9.80 7.08
N THR A 429 6.50 -9.32 8.27
CA THR A 429 5.58 -8.70 9.25
C THR A 429 5.18 -7.28 8.86
N VAL A 430 6.12 -6.45 8.42
CA VAL A 430 5.88 -5.01 8.15
C VAL A 430 4.76 -4.76 7.15
N LYS A 431 4.59 -5.66 6.18
CA LYS A 431 3.52 -5.61 5.17
C LYS A 431 2.11 -5.78 5.75
N LYS A 432 2.02 -6.50 6.87
CA LYS A 432 0.79 -6.83 7.57
C LYS A 432 0.45 -5.82 8.68
N ILE A 433 1.31 -4.81 8.91
CA ILE A 433 1.04 -3.71 9.84
C ILE A 433 -0.01 -2.78 9.24
N ALA A 434 -1.07 -2.50 10.02
CA ALA A 434 -2.15 -1.61 9.66
C ALA A 434 -1.69 -0.15 9.73
N PHE A 435 -1.12 0.22 10.87
CA PHE A 435 -0.60 1.53 11.20
C PHE A 435 0.38 1.43 12.38
N GLU A 436 1.16 2.48 12.56
CA GLU A 436 1.90 2.80 13.77
C GLU A 436 1.06 3.71 14.65
N ALA A 437 0.95 3.39 15.94
CA ALA A 437 0.44 4.27 16.98
C ALA A 437 1.62 4.73 17.84
N ALA A 438 2.04 5.97 17.67
CA ALA A 438 3.29 6.44 18.23
C ALA A 438 3.10 7.21 19.54
N ASN A 439 3.72 6.69 20.60
CA ASN A 439 3.91 7.36 21.89
C ASN A 439 5.40 7.59 22.11
N TYR A 440 5.82 8.86 22.16
CA TYR A 440 7.21 9.25 22.37
C TYR A 440 7.51 9.57 23.83
N GLY A 441 6.79 8.96 24.77
CA GLY A 441 7.00 9.13 26.21
C GLY A 441 6.30 10.37 26.79
N GLY A 442 5.10 10.68 26.29
CA GLY A 442 4.23 11.74 26.83
C GLY A 442 4.64 13.17 26.46
N ASP A 443 5.92 13.53 26.51
CA ASP A 443 6.44 14.86 26.12
C ASP A 443 7.73 14.81 25.28
N GLY A 444 8.10 13.61 24.81
CA GLY A 444 9.33 13.41 24.05
C GLY A 444 9.29 13.80 22.59
N PHE A 445 8.13 14.21 22.08
CA PHE A 445 8.04 14.83 20.76
C PHE A 445 8.39 16.32 20.86
N SER A 446 9.57 16.58 21.41
CA SER A 446 10.15 17.89 21.72
C SER A 446 11.65 17.74 21.83
N ASP A 447 12.40 18.83 21.72
CA ASP A 447 13.87 18.82 21.86
C ASP A 447 14.36 19.31 23.23
N ILE A 448 13.48 19.33 24.23
CA ILE A 448 13.81 19.78 25.59
C ILE A 448 14.83 18.87 26.30
N TYR A 449 14.98 17.63 25.83
CA TYR A 449 15.97 16.65 26.30
C TYR A 449 17.16 16.51 25.35
N GLY A 450 17.34 17.45 24.42
CA GLY A 450 18.37 17.43 23.39
C GLY A 450 18.00 16.62 22.14
N ASP A 451 18.72 16.89 21.05
CA ASP A 451 18.47 16.32 19.73
C ASP A 451 18.57 14.81 19.70
N GLU A 452 19.55 14.23 20.40
CA GLU A 452 19.77 12.79 20.43
C GLU A 452 18.56 12.07 21.05
N THR A 453 18.01 12.62 22.14
CA THR A 453 16.81 12.08 22.79
C THR A 453 15.58 12.23 21.88
N PHE A 454 15.43 13.38 21.22
CA PHE A 454 14.33 13.62 20.27
C PHE A 454 14.35 12.60 19.12
N LEU A 455 15.50 12.43 18.46
CA LEU A 455 15.64 11.51 17.33
C LEU A 455 15.54 10.04 17.73
N SER A 456 16.14 9.66 18.86
CA SER A 456 16.14 8.27 19.32
C SER A 456 14.74 7.77 19.69
N ARG A 457 13.86 8.64 20.22
CA ARG A 457 12.46 8.28 20.50
C ARG A 457 11.65 7.93 19.23
N MET A 458 12.05 8.43 18.07
CA MET A 458 11.35 8.23 16.78
C MET A 458 11.99 7.15 15.87
N HIS A 459 12.92 6.34 16.37
CA HIS A 459 13.59 5.30 15.56
C HIS A 459 12.59 4.32 14.90
N GLN A 460 11.61 3.85 15.70
CA GLN A 460 10.21 3.56 15.37
C GLN A 460 9.69 4.04 14.02
N THR A 461 9.41 5.32 14.06
CA THR A 461 8.67 6.04 13.05
C THR A 461 9.48 6.20 11.79
N PHE A 462 10.80 6.39 11.90
CA PHE A 462 11.63 6.56 10.72
C PHE A 462 11.65 5.34 9.79
N VAL A 463 11.73 4.12 10.34
CA VAL A 463 11.71 2.91 9.51
C VAL A 463 10.33 2.70 8.90
N LEU A 464 9.26 2.84 9.70
CA LEU A 464 7.88 2.60 9.26
C LEU A 464 7.40 3.65 8.26
N TRP A 465 7.82 4.91 8.43
CA TRP A 465 7.60 6.01 7.50
C TRP A 465 8.24 5.73 6.14
N LYS A 466 9.49 5.24 6.11
CA LYS A 466 10.19 4.91 4.85
C LYS A 466 9.50 3.81 4.04
N VAL A 467 8.74 2.94 4.69
CA VAL A 467 7.96 1.88 4.05
C VAL A 467 6.47 2.21 3.93
N HIS A 468 6.09 3.47 4.15
CA HIS A 468 4.74 4.00 3.98
C HIS A 468 3.66 3.34 4.87
N VAL A 469 4.02 2.93 6.10
CA VAL A 469 3.04 2.50 7.11
C VAL A 469 2.37 3.75 7.69
N PRO A 470 1.02 3.86 7.66
CA PRO A 470 0.30 5.01 8.20
C PRO A 470 0.65 5.27 9.67
N LEU A 471 0.79 6.53 10.05
CA LEU A 471 1.12 6.96 11.41
C LEU A 471 -0.11 7.56 12.11
N ILE A 472 -0.34 7.19 13.35
CA ILE A 472 -1.27 7.81 14.30
C ILE A 472 -0.42 8.30 15.47
N MET A 473 -0.36 9.61 15.70
CA MET A 473 0.33 10.14 16.88
C MET A 473 -0.64 10.08 18.07
N LEU A 474 -0.28 9.30 19.09
CA LEU A 474 -1.08 9.16 20.31
C LEU A 474 -1.04 10.44 21.15
N PRO A 475 -2.02 10.66 22.05
CA PRO A 475 -2.09 11.85 22.91
C PRO A 475 -0.79 12.09 23.67
N GLN A 476 -0.11 13.18 23.34
CA GLN A 476 1.15 13.60 23.95
C GLN A 476 1.35 15.11 23.79
N THR A 477 2.25 15.68 24.57
CA THR A 477 2.72 17.06 24.43
C THR A 477 3.59 17.16 23.19
N ILE A 478 3.37 18.23 22.41
CA ILE A 478 4.09 18.52 21.18
C ILE A 478 4.95 19.77 21.40
N GLY A 479 6.24 19.66 21.13
CA GLY A 479 7.19 20.73 21.35
C GLY A 479 7.41 21.07 22.84
N PRO A 480 8.07 22.21 23.13
CA PRO A 480 8.62 23.15 22.17
C PRO A 480 9.80 22.56 21.37
N PHE A 481 10.16 23.24 20.28
CA PHE A 481 11.34 22.93 19.46
C PHE A 481 12.25 24.16 19.43
N LYS A 482 13.42 24.08 20.09
CA LYS A 482 14.44 25.13 20.08
C LYS A 482 15.17 25.16 18.74
N LYS A 483 15.46 24.01 18.13
CA LYS A 483 16.18 23.94 16.87
C LYS A 483 15.23 23.89 15.68
N LYS A 484 15.46 24.77 14.71
CA LYS A 484 14.70 24.81 13.45
C LYS A 484 14.67 23.46 12.73
N GLN A 485 15.77 22.72 12.72
CA GLN A 485 15.84 21.40 12.08
C GLN A 485 14.90 20.36 12.73
N ASN A 486 14.78 20.39 14.06
CA ASN A 486 13.87 19.51 14.81
C ASN A 486 12.41 19.92 14.57
N TYR A 487 12.13 21.22 14.56
CA TYR A 487 10.82 21.76 14.19
C TYR A 487 10.42 21.32 12.77
N ASP A 488 11.29 21.53 11.78
CA ASP A 488 11.03 21.16 10.38
C ASP A 488 10.77 19.65 10.22
N LEU A 489 11.50 18.81 10.98
CA LEU A 489 11.29 17.38 11.01
C LEU A 489 9.95 17.01 11.67
N ALA A 490 9.63 17.62 12.81
CA ALA A 490 8.36 17.42 13.50
C ALA A 490 7.17 17.77 12.58
N VAL A 491 7.24 18.90 11.88
CA VAL A 491 6.20 19.32 10.91
C VAL A 491 6.04 18.29 9.79
N LYS A 492 7.14 17.73 9.25
CA LYS A 492 7.07 16.67 8.22
C LYS A 492 6.37 15.41 8.75
N ILE A 493 6.68 15.01 9.98
CA ILE A 493 6.07 13.83 10.62
C ILE A 493 4.57 14.07 10.87
N MET A 494 4.21 15.23 11.41
CA MET A 494 2.81 15.58 11.69
C MET A 494 1.97 15.69 10.40
N ARG A 495 2.54 16.18 9.29
CA ARG A 495 1.88 16.18 7.98
C ARG A 495 1.74 14.78 7.36
N TYR A 496 2.65 13.87 7.71
CA TYR A 496 2.57 12.48 7.28
C TYR A 496 1.56 11.68 8.11
N ALA A 497 1.37 12.04 9.38
CA ALA A 497 0.42 11.39 10.27
C ALA A 497 -1.00 11.47 9.72
N LYS A 498 -1.70 10.34 9.77
CA LYS A 498 -3.12 10.23 9.42
C LYS A 498 -3.98 10.96 10.46
N GLU A 499 -3.60 10.83 11.74
CA GLU A 499 -4.26 11.44 12.88
C GLU A 499 -3.21 11.94 13.86
N VAL A 500 -3.45 13.13 14.44
CA VAL A 500 -2.59 13.73 15.46
C VAL A 500 -3.44 14.02 16.70
N TYR A 501 -3.22 13.25 17.77
CA TYR A 501 -3.82 13.51 19.07
C TYR A 501 -2.85 14.26 19.97
N VAL A 502 -3.36 15.29 20.66
CA VAL A 502 -2.58 16.10 21.61
C VAL A 502 -3.28 16.17 22.95
N ARG A 503 -2.49 16.29 24.02
CA ARG A 503 -3.01 16.30 25.41
C ARG A 503 -3.05 17.68 26.06
N ASP A 504 -2.48 18.68 25.41
CA ASP A 504 -2.41 20.07 25.88
C ASP A 504 -2.52 21.04 24.70
N ASP A 505 -2.74 22.31 25.02
CA ASP A 505 -3.06 23.38 24.09
C ASP A 505 -1.83 24.19 23.61
N LYS A 506 -0.64 23.91 24.14
CA LYS A 506 0.55 24.75 23.94
C LYS A 506 1.00 24.86 22.49
N PHE A 507 0.69 23.86 21.66
CA PHE A 507 1.07 23.80 20.25
C PHE A 507 -0.10 24.11 19.29
N ILE A 508 -1.29 24.46 19.80
CA ILE A 508 -2.50 24.67 19.00
C ILE A 508 -2.33 25.79 17.96
N SER A 509 -1.79 26.94 18.35
CA SER A 509 -1.58 28.06 17.44
C SER A 509 -0.66 27.71 16.26
N GLU A 510 0.34 26.85 16.49
CA GLU A 510 1.21 26.36 15.43
C GLU A 510 0.52 25.32 14.54
N PHE A 511 -0.37 24.47 15.07
CA PHE A 511 -1.19 23.59 14.23
C PHE A 511 -2.07 24.38 13.26
N GLU A 512 -2.73 25.42 13.77
CA GLU A 512 -3.61 26.30 12.99
C GLU A 512 -2.83 27.01 11.87
N LYS A 513 -1.69 27.60 12.21
CA LYS A 513 -0.77 28.24 11.26
C LYS A 513 -0.28 27.29 10.17
N LEU A 514 -0.04 26.02 10.51
CA LEU A 514 0.49 25.01 9.58
C LEU A 514 -0.60 24.29 8.77
N GLY A 515 -1.89 24.49 9.10
CA GLY A 515 -3.02 23.78 8.51
C GLY A 515 -3.05 22.29 8.85
N ILE A 516 -2.49 21.89 10.00
CA ILE A 516 -2.43 20.50 10.44
C ILE A 516 -3.66 20.19 11.28
N LYS A 517 -4.42 19.15 10.91
CA LYS A 517 -5.57 18.69 11.69
C LYS A 517 -5.08 17.97 12.95
N TYR A 518 -5.68 18.30 14.08
CA TYR A 518 -5.39 17.70 15.37
C TYR A 518 -6.68 17.44 16.16
N THR A 519 -6.60 16.58 17.17
CA THR A 519 -7.68 16.37 18.15
C THR A 519 -7.11 16.53 19.55
N LEU A 520 -7.64 17.50 20.30
CA LEU A 520 -7.34 17.68 21.71
C LEU A 520 -8.07 16.60 22.53
N THR A 521 -7.36 15.96 23.44
CA THR A 521 -7.90 14.94 24.34
C THR A 521 -7.12 14.90 25.66
N LYS A 522 -7.46 13.99 26.56
CA LYS A 522 -6.74 13.82 27.83
C LYS A 522 -5.38 13.15 27.61
N ASP A 523 -4.52 13.23 28.62
CA ASP A 523 -3.29 12.43 28.64
C ASP A 523 -3.60 10.94 28.41
N ILE A 524 -2.72 10.26 27.70
CA ILE A 524 -2.93 8.86 27.33
C ILE A 524 -3.07 7.94 28.57
N SER A 525 -2.45 8.28 29.71
CA SER A 525 -2.59 7.53 30.97
C SER A 525 -3.97 7.63 31.62
N TYR A 526 -4.82 8.57 31.19
CA TYR A 526 -6.23 8.62 31.60
C TYR A 526 -6.96 7.31 31.28
N TYR A 527 -6.69 6.75 30.10
CA TYR A 527 -7.37 5.58 29.56
C TYR A 527 -6.97 4.26 30.24
N MET A 528 -5.90 4.24 31.04
CA MET A 528 -5.52 3.09 31.86
C MET A 528 -6.50 2.94 33.03
N LYS A 529 -7.18 1.80 33.15
CA LYS A 529 -8.05 1.53 34.31
C LYS A 529 -7.22 1.09 35.53
N PRO A 530 -7.65 1.43 36.77
CA PRO A 530 -7.07 0.83 37.97
C PRO A 530 -7.35 -0.68 38.00
N GLU A 531 -6.37 -1.46 38.46
CA GLU A 531 -6.49 -2.91 38.64
C GLU A 531 -6.49 -3.25 40.14
N PRO A 532 -7.55 -3.90 40.67
CA PRO A 532 -7.60 -4.28 42.08
C PRO A 532 -6.38 -5.06 42.54
N TRP A 533 -5.93 -4.75 43.76
CA TRP A 533 -4.78 -5.40 44.39
C TRP A 533 -5.03 -5.61 45.88
N ASP A 534 -4.56 -6.74 46.41
CA ASP A 534 -4.83 -7.16 47.79
C ASP A 534 -3.96 -6.40 48.80
N ILE A 535 -4.50 -5.27 49.26
CA ILE A 535 -3.95 -4.40 50.31
C ILE A 535 -5.11 -3.76 51.09
N GLU A 536 -5.04 -3.82 52.41
CA GLU A 536 -5.99 -3.12 53.29
C GLU A 536 -5.69 -1.61 53.34
N ILE A 537 -6.68 -0.81 52.95
CA ILE A 537 -6.58 0.66 52.90
C ILE A 537 -7.61 1.24 53.88
N LYS A 538 -7.11 1.91 54.91
CA LYS A 538 -7.94 2.56 55.94
C LYS A 538 -8.74 3.73 55.37
N GLU A 539 -9.89 4.04 55.96
CA GLU A 539 -10.78 5.11 55.48
C GLU A 539 -10.14 6.50 55.48
N ASN A 540 -9.17 6.75 56.37
CA ASN A 540 -8.44 8.03 56.46
C ASN A 540 -7.03 7.97 55.82
N ALA A 541 -6.90 7.19 54.74
CA ALA A 541 -5.62 6.97 54.08
C ALA A 541 -5.15 8.19 53.28
N VAL A 542 -3.94 8.66 53.56
CA VAL A 542 -3.23 9.70 52.79
C VAL A 542 -2.05 9.05 52.07
N GLY A 543 -2.07 9.09 50.74
CA GLY A 543 -0.98 8.56 49.93
C GLY A 543 0.14 9.59 49.78
N LEU A 544 1.39 9.16 49.98
CA LEU A 544 2.58 9.99 49.80
C LEU A 544 3.56 9.28 48.86
N ASN A 545 3.76 9.83 47.66
CA ASN A 545 4.85 9.40 46.79
C ASN A 545 6.14 10.14 47.12
N VAL A 546 7.12 9.39 47.62
CA VAL A 546 8.48 9.88 47.90
C VAL A 546 9.35 9.63 46.66
N SER A 547 9.77 10.70 45.99
CA SER A 547 10.60 10.59 44.78
C SER A 547 12.05 10.25 45.14
N GLY A 548 12.59 9.17 44.58
CA GLY A 548 14.00 8.82 44.73
C GLY A 548 14.95 9.85 44.10
N LEU A 549 14.50 10.52 43.03
CA LEU A 549 15.23 11.64 42.42
C LEU A 549 15.45 12.79 43.41
N ALA A 550 14.43 13.12 44.22
CA ALA A 550 14.52 14.22 45.17
C ALA A 550 15.07 13.78 46.53
N TYR A 551 14.70 12.60 47.03
CA TYR A 551 15.12 12.09 48.33
C TYR A 551 16.59 11.65 48.34
N GLY A 552 17.02 10.98 47.28
CA GLY A 552 18.41 10.56 47.13
C GLY A 552 19.36 11.72 46.83
N ASN A 553 18.86 12.80 46.20
CA ASN A 553 19.56 14.04 45.83
C ASN A 553 20.96 13.85 45.21
N ARG A 554 21.14 12.75 44.47
CA ARG A 554 22.42 12.31 43.87
C ARG A 554 22.36 12.23 42.34
N PHE A 555 21.26 12.65 41.73
CA PHE A 555 21.07 12.54 40.29
C PHE A 555 21.90 13.59 39.55
N LYS A 556 22.63 13.13 38.52
CA LYS A 556 23.56 13.98 37.77
C LYS A 556 22.90 15.21 37.16
N GLY A 557 23.40 16.39 37.51
CA GLY A 557 22.91 17.69 37.05
C GLY A 557 21.78 18.29 37.89
N LEU A 558 21.36 17.63 38.98
CA LEU A 558 20.34 18.11 39.92
C LEU A 558 20.80 18.02 41.38
N GLU A 559 22.10 17.77 41.61
CA GLU A 559 22.67 17.61 42.95
C GLU A 559 22.49 18.88 43.79
N GLY A 560 22.15 18.71 45.08
CA GLY A 560 21.97 19.81 46.02
C GLY A 560 20.63 20.55 45.89
N LEU A 561 19.87 20.36 44.80
CA LEU A 561 18.59 21.08 44.59
C LEU A 561 17.48 20.63 45.54
N PHE A 562 17.63 19.49 46.24
CA PHE A 562 16.59 18.90 47.07
C PHE A 562 17.02 18.62 48.52
N ASP A 563 18.01 19.35 49.05
CA ASP A 563 18.58 19.10 50.39
C ASP A 563 17.55 19.06 51.53
N SER A 564 16.51 19.88 51.45
CA SER A 564 15.44 19.94 52.46
C SER A 564 14.34 18.90 52.24
N TYR A 565 14.33 18.16 51.12
CA TYR A 565 13.24 17.26 50.77
C TYR A 565 13.04 16.10 51.78
N PRO A 566 14.09 15.42 52.30
CA PRO A 566 13.91 14.41 53.35
C PRO A 566 13.23 14.96 54.62
N LYS A 567 13.55 16.20 55.00
CA LYS A 567 12.93 16.87 56.15
C LYS A 567 11.49 17.28 55.87
N LEU A 568 11.18 17.75 54.65
CA LEU A 568 9.82 18.00 54.21
C LEU A 568 8.98 16.72 54.29
N VAL A 569 9.48 15.59 53.77
CA VAL A 569 8.79 14.29 53.82
C VAL A 569 8.49 13.89 55.27
N ALA A 570 9.49 13.95 56.16
CA ALA A 570 9.29 13.65 57.58
C ALA A 570 8.25 14.56 58.25
N LYS A 571 8.24 15.86 57.90
CA LYS A 571 7.28 16.83 58.42
C LYS A 571 5.86 16.58 57.91
N ILE A 572 5.68 16.27 56.62
CA ILE A 572 4.39 15.88 56.03
C ILE A 572 3.84 14.66 56.78
N ILE A 573 4.65 13.61 56.93
CA ILE A 573 4.26 12.39 57.65
C ILE A 573 3.83 12.73 59.08
N SER A 574 4.65 13.46 59.83
CA SER A 574 4.32 13.84 61.22
C SER A 574 3.03 14.65 61.31
N ASN A 575 2.80 15.59 60.39
CA ASN A 575 1.64 16.47 60.39
C ASN A 575 0.32 15.71 60.18
N PHE A 576 0.26 14.87 59.14
CA PHE A 576 -0.94 14.09 58.85
C PHE A 576 -1.20 13.00 59.91
N ARG A 577 -0.14 12.42 60.51
CA ARG A 577 -0.29 11.49 61.64
C ARG A 577 -0.95 12.14 62.84
N LYS A 578 -0.57 13.38 63.18
CA LYS A 578 -1.20 14.16 64.27
C LYS A 578 -2.67 14.47 64.01
N LYS A 579 -3.10 14.50 62.74
CA LYS A 579 -4.50 14.59 62.31
C LYS A 579 -5.23 13.24 62.31
N GLY A 580 -4.61 12.19 62.83
CA GLY A 580 -5.17 10.85 62.89
C GLY A 580 -5.12 10.07 61.57
N CYS A 581 -4.56 10.64 60.50
CA CYS A 581 -4.52 9.99 59.18
C CYS A 581 -3.55 8.80 59.16
N SER A 582 -3.83 7.84 58.27
CA SER A 582 -2.92 6.73 57.99
C SER A 582 -2.13 7.02 56.72
N ILE A 583 -0.80 7.12 56.80
CA ILE A 583 0.04 7.55 55.69
C ILE A 583 0.56 6.33 54.94
N TYR A 584 0.33 6.27 53.63
CA TYR A 584 0.80 5.21 52.77
C TYR A 584 1.95 5.73 51.89
N LEU A 585 3.16 5.20 52.08
CA LEU A 585 4.31 5.53 51.23
C LEU A 585 4.23 4.71 49.94
N ILE A 586 4.00 5.38 48.81
CA ILE A 586 3.69 4.76 47.52
C ILE A 586 4.83 5.04 46.51
N PRO A 587 5.67 4.05 46.20
CA PRO A 587 6.72 4.19 45.20
C PRO A 587 6.14 4.14 43.79
N HIS A 588 6.69 4.92 42.85
CA HIS A 588 6.12 5.05 41.49
C HIS A 588 7.15 4.88 40.36
N SER A 589 8.44 5.05 40.63
CA SER A 589 9.52 4.78 39.69
C SER A 589 10.61 3.99 40.38
N TYR A 590 10.68 2.69 40.13
CA TYR A 590 11.61 1.80 40.80
C TYR A 590 11.87 0.52 39.99
N THR A 591 12.99 -0.12 40.29
CA THR A 591 13.30 -1.48 39.83
C THR A 591 13.46 -2.36 41.06
N TYR A 592 12.42 -3.12 41.39
CA TYR A 592 12.25 -3.74 42.71
C TYR A 592 13.47 -4.54 43.20
N ASN A 593 14.06 -5.37 42.33
CA ASN A 593 15.21 -6.22 42.67
C ASN A 593 16.59 -5.58 42.41
N LYS A 594 16.65 -4.52 41.61
CA LYS A 594 17.93 -3.89 41.21
C LYS A 594 17.75 -2.37 41.11
N PRO A 595 17.73 -1.68 42.26
CA PRO A 595 17.48 -0.24 42.31
C PRO A 595 18.50 0.55 41.50
N ASP A 596 18.06 1.69 40.97
CA ASP A 596 18.92 2.72 40.37
C ASP A 596 19.08 3.94 41.30
N ASP A 597 19.84 4.94 40.87
CA ASP A 597 20.17 6.12 41.69
C ASP A 597 18.96 7.05 41.96
N ASN A 598 17.82 6.87 41.28
CA ASN A 598 16.60 7.66 41.50
C ASN A 598 15.39 6.83 41.95
N ASP A 599 15.64 5.65 42.51
CA ASP A 599 14.62 4.67 42.85
C ASP A 599 13.70 5.11 44.01
N ASP A 600 12.39 5.22 43.72
CA ASP A 600 11.37 5.63 44.70
C ASP A 600 11.16 4.59 45.80
N MET A 601 11.39 3.29 45.54
CA MET A 601 11.23 2.24 46.55
C MET A 601 12.32 2.38 47.62
N VAL A 602 13.57 2.62 47.20
CA VAL A 602 14.68 2.92 48.11
C VAL A 602 14.38 4.18 48.93
N ALA A 603 13.86 5.22 48.30
CA ALA A 603 13.48 6.44 49.00
C ALA A 603 12.35 6.23 50.02
N CYS A 604 11.33 5.44 49.68
CA CYS A 604 10.25 5.11 50.61
C CYS A 604 10.77 4.28 51.80
N ARG A 605 11.66 3.30 51.57
CA ARG A 605 12.30 2.50 52.63
C ARG A 605 13.11 3.39 53.57
N ASN A 606 13.99 4.23 53.03
CA ASN A 606 14.80 5.17 53.83
C ASN A 606 13.92 6.16 54.60
N ALA A 607 12.87 6.70 53.96
CA ALA A 607 11.93 7.60 54.62
C ALA A 607 11.22 6.91 55.79
N TYR A 608 10.79 5.66 55.62
CA TYR A 608 10.13 4.86 56.65
C TYR A 608 11.07 4.50 57.80
N GLU A 609 12.30 4.08 57.50
CA GLU A 609 13.31 3.68 58.48
C GLU A 609 13.75 4.84 59.36
N ASN A 610 13.87 6.05 58.78
CA ASN A 610 14.26 7.27 59.49
C ASN A 610 13.16 7.85 60.39
N LEU A 611 11.95 7.29 60.40
CA LEU A 611 10.88 7.73 61.30
C LEU A 611 11.14 7.22 62.73
N LYS A 612 11.14 8.15 63.69
CA LYS A 612 11.15 7.82 65.13
C LYS A 612 9.90 7.06 65.57
N ASP A 613 8.76 7.38 64.97
CA ASP A 613 7.46 6.77 65.29
C ASP A 613 6.75 6.37 64.00
N LYS A 614 6.55 5.06 63.85
CA LYS A 614 6.03 4.39 62.66
C LYS A 614 4.54 4.07 62.75
N SER A 615 3.86 4.40 63.87
CA SER A 615 2.44 4.08 64.02
C SER A 615 1.59 4.84 63.00
N ASN A 616 0.59 4.20 62.39
CA ASN A 616 -0.21 4.76 61.28
C ASN A 616 0.61 5.18 60.03
N VAL A 617 1.78 4.57 59.81
CA VAL A 617 2.53 4.67 58.55
C VAL A 617 2.65 3.29 57.93
N VAL A 618 2.30 3.17 56.66
CA VAL A 618 2.35 1.93 55.88
C VAL A 618 3.30 2.12 54.71
N LEU A 619 4.36 1.33 54.66
CA LEU A 619 5.25 1.25 53.51
C LEU A 619 4.67 0.24 52.51
N ILE A 620 4.36 0.69 51.29
CA ILE A 620 3.96 -0.22 50.21
C ILE A 620 5.21 -0.81 49.55
N ASP A 621 5.77 -1.85 50.18
CA ASP A 621 6.94 -2.58 49.68
C ASP A 621 6.52 -3.83 48.88
N LYS A 622 5.95 -3.61 47.69
CA LYS A 622 5.52 -4.67 46.76
C LYS A 622 5.88 -4.29 45.33
N ASP A 623 6.27 -5.26 44.51
CA ASP A 623 6.44 -5.06 43.06
C ASP A 623 5.08 -5.08 42.37
N MET A 624 4.60 -3.90 41.97
CA MET A 624 3.24 -3.72 41.44
C MET A 624 3.27 -3.13 40.05
N THR A 625 2.30 -3.52 39.22
CA THR A 625 2.09 -2.94 37.89
C THR A 625 1.55 -1.51 37.97
N ALA A 626 1.63 -0.75 36.88
CA ALA A 626 1.09 0.61 36.84
C ALA A 626 -0.44 0.68 37.12
N PRO A 627 -1.29 -0.23 36.58
CA PRO A 627 -2.69 -0.32 36.96
C PRO A 627 -2.93 -0.56 38.46
N GLN A 628 -2.10 -1.39 39.11
CA GLN A 628 -2.20 -1.69 40.55
C GLN A 628 -1.78 -0.50 41.41
N VAL A 629 -0.71 0.20 41.04
CA VAL A 629 -0.33 1.47 41.70
C VAL A 629 -1.45 2.50 41.56
N LYS A 630 -2.07 2.63 40.37
CA LYS A 630 -3.22 3.51 40.15
C LYS A 630 -4.42 3.10 41.01
N TYR A 631 -4.65 1.80 41.21
CA TYR A 631 -5.69 1.32 42.12
C TYR A 631 -5.44 1.76 43.56
N ILE A 632 -4.23 1.57 44.09
CA ILE A 632 -3.91 2.01 45.45
C ILE A 632 -4.12 3.51 45.61
N ILE A 633 -3.62 4.31 44.66
CA ILE A 633 -3.80 5.77 44.67
C ILE A 633 -5.30 6.12 44.64
N SER A 634 -6.11 5.42 43.83
CA SER A 634 -7.57 5.66 43.72
C SER A 634 -8.37 5.42 45.01
N ARG A 635 -7.77 4.70 45.96
CA ARG A 635 -8.38 4.38 47.26
C ARG A 635 -7.93 5.34 48.37
N MET A 636 -7.03 6.28 48.07
CA MET A 636 -6.61 7.29 49.03
C MET A 636 -7.67 8.38 49.19
N THR A 637 -7.76 8.97 50.38
CA THR A 637 -8.58 10.17 50.61
C THR A 637 -7.95 11.44 50.10
N PHE A 638 -6.62 11.49 50.09
CA PHE A 638 -5.78 12.58 49.64
C PHE A 638 -4.45 12.02 49.14
N PHE A 639 -3.88 12.61 48.11
CA PHE A 639 -2.60 12.18 47.55
C PHE A 639 -1.60 13.33 47.46
N ILE A 640 -0.36 13.07 47.87
CA ILE A 640 0.75 14.02 47.77
C ILE A 640 1.85 13.35 46.96
N GLY A 641 2.25 13.94 45.83
CA GLY A 641 3.17 13.25 44.93
C GLY A 641 4.18 14.12 44.21
N ALA A 642 5.42 13.65 44.17
CA ALA A 642 6.50 14.27 43.41
C ALA A 642 6.56 13.74 41.98
N ARG A 643 6.08 12.53 41.67
CA ARG A 643 6.07 11.99 40.30
C ARG A 643 4.79 12.42 39.56
N MET A 644 4.94 13.02 38.37
CA MET A 644 3.81 13.54 37.57
C MET A 644 2.71 12.51 37.30
N HIS A 645 3.07 11.29 36.87
CA HIS A 645 2.06 10.25 36.59
C HIS A 645 1.42 9.65 37.85
N ALA A 646 2.04 9.79 39.02
CA ALA A 646 1.38 9.46 40.29
C ALA A 646 0.29 10.49 40.59
N ASN A 647 0.57 11.78 40.34
CA ASN A 647 -0.46 12.82 40.40
C ASN A 647 -1.56 12.59 39.37
N PHE A 648 -1.24 12.23 38.12
CA PHE A 648 -2.28 11.86 37.13
C PHE A 648 -3.11 10.64 37.54
N ALA A 649 -2.52 9.66 38.24
CA ALA A 649 -3.29 8.55 38.79
C ALA A 649 -4.36 9.05 39.78
N ALA A 650 -4.02 9.99 40.67
CA ALA A 650 -4.96 10.62 41.59
C ALA A 650 -6.02 11.46 40.85
N ILE A 651 -5.60 12.37 39.97
CA ILE A 651 -6.47 13.25 39.17
C ILE A 651 -7.49 12.42 38.39
N TYR A 652 -7.04 11.38 37.69
CA TYR A 652 -7.89 10.55 36.83
C TYR A 652 -8.74 9.52 37.58
N THR A 653 -8.61 9.45 38.90
CA THR A 653 -9.46 8.62 39.76
C THR A 653 -10.27 9.45 40.76
N GLY A 654 -10.24 10.79 40.65
CA GLY A 654 -11.02 11.69 41.49
C GLY A 654 -10.47 11.85 42.91
N VAL A 655 -9.21 11.47 43.15
CA VAL A 655 -8.56 11.65 44.45
C VAL A 655 -7.98 13.06 44.53
N PRO A 656 -8.36 13.88 45.54
CA PRO A 656 -7.78 15.19 45.71
C PRO A 656 -6.27 15.11 45.91
N VAL A 657 -5.53 16.03 45.28
CA VAL A 657 -4.09 15.90 45.11
C VAL A 657 -3.33 17.20 45.35
N PHE A 658 -2.13 17.06 45.91
CA PHE A 658 -1.11 18.12 45.98
C PHE A 658 0.19 17.67 45.31
N GLY A 659 0.65 18.45 44.32
CA GLY A 659 1.87 18.17 43.58
C GLY A 659 3.11 18.78 44.24
N THR A 660 4.06 17.94 44.66
CA THR A 660 5.39 18.40 45.09
C THR A 660 6.27 18.57 43.84
N ALA A 661 6.22 19.76 43.25
CA ALA A 661 6.71 20.02 41.91
C ALA A 661 8.22 20.22 41.87
N TYR A 662 8.92 19.56 40.93
CA TYR A 662 10.32 19.88 40.62
C TYR A 662 10.50 20.56 39.25
N SER A 663 9.39 20.90 38.58
CA SER A 663 9.40 21.64 37.32
C SER A 663 8.09 22.41 37.14
N TYR A 664 8.16 23.52 36.39
CA TYR A 664 7.01 24.35 36.01
C TYR A 664 5.89 23.60 35.27
N LYS A 665 6.17 22.38 34.78
CA LYS A 665 5.17 21.56 34.07
C LYS A 665 4.03 21.08 34.97
N PHE A 666 4.23 21.05 36.30
CA PHE A 666 3.21 20.57 37.24
C PHE A 666 1.99 21.47 37.25
N GLU A 667 2.19 22.78 37.45
CA GLU A 667 1.11 23.77 37.44
C GLU A 667 0.30 23.69 36.15
N GLY A 668 0.97 23.71 34.99
CA GLY A 668 0.30 23.61 33.69
C GLY A 668 -0.47 22.29 33.51
N ALA A 669 0.06 21.17 34.02
CA ALA A 669 -0.62 19.89 33.96
C ALA A 669 -1.86 19.83 34.87
N PHE A 670 -1.82 20.46 36.05
CA PHE A 670 -2.96 20.55 36.96
C PHE A 670 -4.06 21.44 36.37
N ASN A 671 -3.70 22.61 35.86
CA ASN A 671 -4.62 23.54 35.18
C ASN A 671 -5.33 22.88 34.00
N ALA A 672 -4.59 22.13 33.16
CA ALA A 672 -5.15 21.41 32.02
C ALA A 672 -6.16 20.31 32.40
N ASN A 673 -6.20 19.90 33.68
CA ASN A 673 -7.16 18.93 34.20
C ASN A 673 -8.20 19.58 35.13
N GLY A 674 -8.34 20.91 35.10
CA GLY A 674 -9.37 21.64 35.84
C GLY A 674 -9.08 21.86 37.33
N LEU A 675 -7.81 21.70 37.74
CA LEU A 675 -7.34 22.00 39.09
C LEU A 675 -6.68 23.37 39.16
N ASP A 676 -6.62 23.98 40.34
CA ASP A 676 -5.84 25.20 40.55
C ASP A 676 -4.38 24.80 40.80
N GLY A 677 -3.59 24.77 39.74
CA GLY A 677 -2.18 24.40 39.81
C GLY A 677 -1.35 25.31 40.72
N LYS A 678 -1.74 26.58 40.90
CA LYS A 678 -1.01 27.52 41.75
C LYS A 678 -1.26 27.25 43.23
N GLU A 679 -2.49 26.90 43.60
CA GLU A 679 -2.86 26.49 44.95
C GLU A 679 -2.38 25.06 45.27
N GLN A 680 -2.46 24.15 44.29
CA GLN A 680 -2.28 22.70 44.50
C GLN A 680 -0.91 22.16 44.13
N THR A 681 0.03 23.02 43.73
CA THR A 681 1.42 22.63 43.53
C THR A 681 2.37 23.62 44.21
N GLU A 682 3.56 23.14 44.58
CA GLU A 682 4.61 24.00 45.13
C GLU A 682 6.00 23.44 44.80
N MET A 683 6.96 24.32 44.52
CA MET A 683 8.29 23.91 44.05
C MET A 683 9.15 23.35 45.19
N ILE A 684 9.77 22.18 44.97
CA ILE A 684 10.70 21.58 45.93
C ILE A 684 12.18 21.90 45.62
N ASN A 685 12.48 22.48 44.45
CA ASN A 685 13.83 22.90 44.09
C ASN A 685 14.31 24.03 45.01
N ASN A 686 15.50 23.89 45.57
CA ASN A 686 16.13 24.86 46.47
C ASN A 686 15.26 25.24 47.67
N LEU A 687 14.36 24.33 48.10
CA LEU A 687 13.55 24.53 49.29
C LEU A 687 14.46 24.72 50.49
N LYS A 688 14.33 25.83 51.22
CA LYS A 688 15.08 26.07 52.45
C LYS A 688 14.39 25.41 53.65
N LEU A 689 15.16 25.14 54.69
CA LEU A 689 14.65 24.53 55.92
C LEU A 689 13.59 25.37 56.62
N GLU A 690 13.75 26.70 56.60
CA GLU A 690 12.81 27.66 57.18
C GLU A 690 11.44 27.66 56.49
N ASP A 691 11.39 27.30 55.20
CA ASP A 691 10.16 27.30 54.39
C ASP A 691 9.34 26.01 54.53
N VAL A 692 9.90 24.95 55.14
CA VAL A 692 9.24 23.63 55.26
C VAL A 692 7.90 23.73 56.00
N GLU A 693 7.80 24.54 57.04
CA GLU A 693 6.55 24.75 57.78
C GLU A 693 5.48 25.44 56.91
N SER A 694 5.89 26.46 56.15
CA SER A 694 5.00 27.17 55.22
C SER A 694 4.49 26.23 54.12
N TYR A 695 5.38 25.38 53.59
CA TYR A 695 5.05 24.38 52.59
C TYR A 695 3.97 23.40 53.10
N VAL A 696 4.13 22.88 54.32
CA VAL A 696 3.16 21.94 54.91
C VAL A 696 1.82 22.63 55.20
N LYS A 697 1.81 23.90 55.62
CA LYS A 697 0.58 24.69 55.76
C LYS A 697 -0.18 24.80 54.43
N LYS A 698 0.53 24.96 53.30
CA LYS A 698 -0.09 25.00 51.98
C LYS A 698 -0.75 23.66 51.62
N ILE A 699 -0.07 22.54 51.88
CA ILE A 699 -0.64 21.20 51.70
C ILE A 699 -1.91 21.04 52.56
N ASP A 700 -1.85 21.48 53.82
CA ASP A 700 -2.97 21.41 54.76
C ASP A 700 -4.18 22.23 54.31
N ALA A 701 -3.96 23.42 53.76
CA ALA A 701 -5.03 24.26 53.23
C ALA A 701 -5.80 23.52 52.13
N VAL A 702 -5.08 22.86 51.20
CA VAL A 702 -5.69 22.06 50.13
C VAL A 702 -6.40 20.84 50.71
N TYR A 703 -5.77 20.10 51.63
CA TYR A 703 -6.40 18.95 52.29
C TYR A 703 -7.71 19.32 52.99
N ASN A 704 -7.70 20.37 53.81
CA ASN A 704 -8.88 20.81 54.56
C ASN A 704 -10.01 21.27 53.62
N LYS A 705 -9.68 22.01 52.54
CA LYS A 705 -10.64 22.44 51.52
C LYS A 705 -11.33 21.24 50.86
N CYS A 706 -10.58 20.17 50.59
CA CYS A 706 -11.11 18.95 49.99
C CYS A 706 -11.90 18.08 50.98
N CYS A 707 -11.55 18.08 52.27
CA CYS A 707 -12.31 17.38 53.32
C CYS A 707 -13.66 18.05 53.65
N GLN A 708 -13.80 19.36 53.43
CA GLN A 708 -15.07 20.08 53.63
C GLN A 708 -16.06 19.92 52.47
N GLN A 709 -15.62 19.40 51.32
CA GLN A 709 -16.43 19.21 50.10
C GLN A 709 -16.95 17.77 49.93
N LYS A 710 -16.59 16.85 50.83
CA LYS A 710 -17.14 15.50 50.95
C LYS A 710 -18.18 15.48 52.05
#